data_AF-A0AAD5DUD2-F1
#
_entry.id   AF-A0AAD5DUD2-F1
#
_cell.length_a   1.000
_cell.length_b   1.000
_cell.length_c   1.000
_cell.angle_alpha   90.00
_cell.angle_beta   90.00
_cell.angle_gamma   90.00
#
_symmetry.space_group_name_H-M   'P 1'
#
loop_
_entity.id
_entity.type
_entity.pdbx_description
1 polymer ?
#
loop_
_entity_poly.entity_id
_entity_poly.type
_entity_poly.pdbx_seq_one_letter_code
_entity_poly.pdbx_strand_id
1 'polypeptide(L)'
;MAGMLRKLPGPGLDAEVHSASIGPPVAGGHDERVVQMAREMGIPLQPRRAVEFDEMRDTVNYDLIIVMDAYDRAEVVREVSVLERLNPGGAYLTRVHRLNHFARAGQLVLHDRCLLVADDIPDPFYGVLNAAIAQASLRRTVHEIALGCRGLLSYLLKLQSSSSSHRPLWTVREVGGRMVMVRRPRPQDPASQRGYWSSPDNVQRELSKWMERQRMRDRMPTQQELRRSGANTLSARIDSHGGLAVFAERMGLPLASGRAPNGHWLDFDTLAEELRQFVEQQQEEQQQEQVGQQSQAVAQQADAAEAGSSESSGNGQGSGTTSGSSSISSSQPQIFLPTQQELRAGGRADLIGGIRLHGGSLAVAGRLGWGVRRGKLPSEAAVVQQLLEFVTAQQQEQQQEGSVGEEEQPAAQLAMPTLRQLQEGGRADLATAVLKLGGVPVFAHLLEVEQQRRQQVGAQAAAQQAQQQQQQGGDGQEAEAEAQQSPQRRFVLHEGRQHEGAAHILSYPPGSITSGGSGTGPGAGGMASSLAGSGSSRRWAGLAQPPQPAVVRVGEALLQLIEARGWERRVPTKQELVDAGRGDLHAAIARCGGTQKLAEHLQLPYTETRGRRGRQAREASSAGTGVGSSSGGGGRAAVRSRLRLPPGVLASEAVEAARARLPVAQTPKGPASRLLERELVLEAYQDTTFV
;
A
#
# COMPACT_ATOMS: atom_id res chain seq x y z
N MET A 1 -2.47 14.48 -52.52
CA MET A 1 -1.86 15.63 -51.81
C MET A 1 -0.74 15.12 -50.91
N ALA A 2 0.42 14.82 -51.49
CA ALA A 2 1.65 14.48 -50.77
C ALA A 2 2.63 15.63 -51.06
N GLY A 3 2.70 16.59 -50.14
CA GLY A 3 3.56 17.77 -50.25
C GLY A 3 4.99 17.43 -49.87
N MET A 4 5.92 17.84 -50.71
CA MET A 4 7.38 17.67 -50.62
C MET A 4 7.93 17.90 -49.20
N LEU A 5 8.29 16.80 -48.52
CA LEU A 5 9.17 16.79 -47.36
C LEU A 5 10.61 16.93 -47.87
N ARG A 6 11.19 18.13 -47.78
CA ARG A 6 12.63 18.31 -48.01
C ARG A 6 13.37 17.95 -46.74
N LYS A 7 14.23 16.92 -46.81
CA LYS A 7 15.34 16.72 -45.86
C LYS A 7 16.08 18.05 -45.74
N LEU A 8 16.18 18.61 -44.54
CA LEU A 8 17.10 19.72 -44.28
C LEU A 8 18.52 19.15 -44.48
N PRO A 9 19.31 19.62 -45.44
CA PRO A 9 20.71 19.23 -45.57
C PRO A 9 21.52 19.97 -44.50
N GLY A 10 21.32 19.60 -43.24
CA GLY A 10 22.12 20.03 -42.10
C GLY A 10 23.08 18.91 -41.69
N PRO A 11 24.32 19.22 -41.28
CA PRO A 11 25.31 18.20 -40.96
C PRO A 11 24.93 17.49 -39.65
N GLY A 12 24.59 16.20 -39.74
CA GLY A 12 24.80 15.25 -38.63
C GLY A 12 23.58 14.60 -37.97
N LEU A 13 22.36 15.06 -38.25
CA LEU A 13 21.15 14.34 -37.79
C LEU A 13 20.70 13.33 -38.84
N ASP A 14 20.91 12.04 -38.57
CA ASP A 14 20.44 10.93 -39.40
C ASP A 14 18.97 10.60 -39.11
N ALA A 15 18.17 11.63 -38.80
CA ALA A 15 16.78 11.51 -38.43
C ALA A 15 15.92 12.50 -39.21
N GLU A 16 14.75 12.05 -39.65
CA GLU A 16 13.73 12.94 -40.21
C GLU A 16 13.06 13.70 -39.06
N VAL A 17 13.21 15.03 -39.05
CA VAL A 17 12.60 15.88 -38.03
C VAL A 17 11.34 16.53 -38.60
N HIS A 18 10.19 16.15 -38.08
CA HIS A 18 8.92 16.81 -38.38
C HIS A 18 8.64 17.89 -37.33
N SER A 19 8.40 19.13 -37.77
CA SER A 19 8.07 20.25 -36.88
C SER A 19 6.77 20.93 -37.29
N ALA A 20 5.88 21.09 -36.32
CA ALA A 20 4.69 21.92 -36.42
C ALA A 20 4.76 23.07 -35.41
N SER A 21 4.15 24.19 -35.76
CA SER A 21 3.93 25.31 -34.85
C SER A 21 2.42 25.43 -34.65
N ILE A 22 2.04 25.59 -33.40
CA ILE A 22 0.67 25.47 -32.93
C ILE A 22 0.41 26.65 -32.02
N GLY A 23 -0.75 27.30 -32.18
CA GLY A 23 -1.13 28.48 -31.43
C GLY A 23 -2.58 28.85 -31.70
N PRO A 24 -3.11 29.89 -31.03
CA PRO A 24 -4.49 30.33 -31.25
C PRO A 24 -4.72 30.61 -32.74
N PRO A 25 -5.87 30.19 -33.29
CA PRO A 25 -6.11 30.30 -34.73
C PRO A 25 -6.23 31.77 -35.13
N VAL A 26 -5.18 32.32 -35.73
CA VAL A 26 -5.23 33.63 -36.37
C VAL A 26 -5.66 33.43 -37.82
N ALA A 27 -6.64 34.20 -38.27
CA ALA A 27 -7.05 34.20 -39.67
C ALA A 27 -5.95 34.85 -40.52
N GLY A 28 -4.99 34.05 -41.01
CA GLY A 28 -3.88 34.57 -41.80
C GLY A 28 -2.68 33.62 -41.88
N GLY A 29 -1.67 34.04 -42.63
CA GLY A 29 -0.31 33.46 -42.56
C GLY A 29 0.48 34.03 -41.38
N HIS A 30 1.81 34.05 -41.51
CA HIS A 30 2.68 34.69 -40.52
C HIS A 30 2.41 36.20 -40.41
N ASP A 31 2.59 36.78 -39.21
CA ASP A 31 2.55 38.24 -39.02
C ASP A 31 3.59 38.91 -39.93
N GLU A 32 3.21 39.98 -40.63
CA GLU A 32 4.05 40.66 -41.63
C GLU A 32 5.39 41.13 -41.04
N ARG A 33 5.41 41.53 -39.76
CA ARG A 33 6.63 41.96 -39.06
C ARG A 33 7.58 40.79 -38.86
N VAL A 34 7.07 39.60 -38.57
CA VAL A 34 7.85 38.36 -38.48
C VAL A 34 8.39 37.97 -39.85
N VAL A 35 7.59 38.10 -40.92
CA VAL A 35 8.03 37.86 -42.30
C VAL A 35 9.16 38.79 -42.70
N GLN A 36 9.03 40.09 -42.37
CA GLN A 36 10.07 41.07 -42.63
C GLN A 36 11.35 40.74 -41.85
N MET A 37 11.25 40.43 -40.55
CA MET A 37 12.40 40.07 -39.72
C MET A 37 13.11 38.82 -40.23
N ALA A 38 12.35 37.78 -40.61
CA ALA A 38 12.92 36.57 -41.16
C ALA A 38 13.62 36.83 -42.50
N ARG A 39 13.06 37.73 -43.33
CA ARG A 39 13.72 38.18 -44.57
C ARG A 39 15.02 38.93 -44.27
N GLU A 40 15.03 39.84 -43.28
CA GLU A 40 16.24 40.54 -42.82
C GLU A 40 17.34 39.55 -42.37
N MET A 41 16.95 38.45 -41.75
CA MET A 41 17.86 37.39 -41.29
C MET A 41 18.19 36.31 -42.32
N GLY A 42 17.65 36.41 -43.55
CA GLY A 42 17.84 35.38 -44.58
C GLY A 42 17.20 34.03 -44.25
N ILE A 43 16.23 33.98 -43.33
CA ILE A 43 15.51 32.75 -42.95
C ILE A 43 14.27 32.61 -43.84
N PRO A 44 14.18 31.55 -44.67
CA PRO A 44 12.99 31.32 -45.49
C PRO A 44 11.84 30.81 -44.61
N LEU A 45 10.79 31.61 -44.46
CA LEU A 45 9.54 31.16 -43.85
C LEU A 45 8.65 30.48 -44.89
N GLN A 46 8.27 29.23 -44.61
CA GLN A 46 7.24 28.57 -45.41
C GLN A 46 5.86 29.12 -45.03
N PRO A 47 4.95 29.36 -45.99
CA PRO A 47 3.58 29.73 -45.66
C PRO A 47 2.95 28.61 -44.83
N ARG A 48 2.61 28.93 -43.58
CA ARG A 48 1.93 28.01 -42.66
C ARG A 48 0.70 28.72 -42.13
N ARG A 49 -0.36 27.94 -41.92
CA ARG A 49 -1.56 28.40 -41.23
C ARG A 49 -1.39 28.04 -39.76
N ALA A 50 -1.67 28.98 -38.86
CA ALA A 50 -1.75 28.68 -37.43
C ALA A 50 -2.82 27.60 -37.20
N VAL A 51 -2.46 26.56 -36.45
CA VAL A 51 -3.36 25.48 -36.07
C VAL A 51 -3.46 25.48 -34.56
N GLU A 52 -4.66 25.28 -34.04
CA GLU A 52 -4.90 25.12 -32.60
C GLU A 52 -4.30 23.81 -32.08
N PHE A 53 -3.93 23.79 -30.80
CA PHE A 53 -3.34 22.62 -30.16
C PHE A 53 -4.41 21.56 -29.93
N ASP A 54 -4.26 20.41 -30.59
CA ASP A 54 -5.09 19.23 -30.35
C ASP A 54 -4.35 18.34 -29.35
N GLU A 55 -4.76 18.45 -28.08
CA GLU A 55 -4.15 17.79 -26.94
C GLU A 55 -3.99 16.28 -27.16
N MET A 56 -4.99 15.63 -27.75
CA MET A 56 -5.02 14.19 -28.00
C MET A 56 -4.11 13.83 -29.17
N ARG A 57 -4.25 14.55 -30.29
CA ARG A 57 -3.53 14.22 -31.52
C ARG A 57 -2.06 14.58 -31.41
N ASP A 58 -1.75 15.77 -30.95
CA ASP A 58 -0.39 16.31 -31.00
C ASP A 58 0.48 15.68 -29.90
N THR A 59 -0.05 15.43 -28.70
CA THR A 59 0.70 14.71 -27.64
C THR A 59 1.07 13.27 -28.01
N VAL A 60 0.22 12.61 -28.79
CA VAL A 60 0.47 11.24 -29.25
C VAL A 60 1.40 11.21 -30.45
N ASN A 61 1.24 12.15 -31.39
CA ASN A 61 1.98 12.16 -32.65
C ASN A 61 3.38 12.77 -32.55
N TYR A 62 3.66 13.57 -31.52
CA TYR A 62 4.96 14.18 -31.32
C TYR A 62 5.68 13.59 -30.10
N ASP A 63 6.98 13.31 -30.27
CA ASP A 63 7.86 12.83 -29.20
C ASP A 63 8.32 13.97 -28.27
N LEU A 64 8.25 15.22 -28.77
CA LEU A 64 8.70 16.41 -28.08
C LEU A 64 7.75 17.57 -28.37
N ILE A 65 7.25 18.21 -27.33
CA ILE A 65 6.42 19.42 -27.40
C ILE A 65 7.25 20.57 -26.83
N ILE A 66 7.46 21.60 -27.65
CA ILE A 66 8.21 22.79 -27.28
C ILE A 66 7.25 23.96 -27.05
N VAL A 67 7.36 24.59 -25.90
CA VAL A 67 6.59 25.78 -25.50
C VAL A 67 7.52 26.98 -25.33
N MET A 68 7.00 28.20 -25.51
CA MET A 68 7.86 29.41 -25.52
C MET A 68 8.06 29.99 -24.12
N ASP A 69 7.02 29.97 -23.29
CA ASP A 69 7.07 30.52 -21.94
C ASP A 69 6.48 29.57 -20.86
N ALA A 70 6.43 30.07 -19.62
CA ALA A 70 5.88 29.34 -18.48
C ALA A 70 4.35 29.22 -18.52
N TYR A 71 3.65 30.16 -19.17
CA TYR A 71 2.19 30.15 -19.27
C TYR A 71 1.73 29.06 -20.23
N ASP A 72 2.29 29.04 -21.45
CA ASP A 72 2.09 27.98 -22.45
C ASP A 72 2.37 26.61 -21.84
N ARG A 73 3.49 26.50 -21.08
CA ARG A 73 3.83 25.26 -20.40
C ARG A 73 2.76 24.85 -19.41
N ALA A 74 2.26 25.76 -18.59
CA ALA A 74 1.25 25.45 -17.58
C ALA A 74 -0.06 24.98 -18.22
N GLU A 75 -0.45 25.58 -19.35
CA GLU A 75 -1.62 25.17 -20.11
C GLU A 75 -1.44 23.80 -20.75
N VAL A 76 -0.37 23.57 -21.51
CA VAL A 76 -0.10 22.26 -22.14
C VAL A 76 0.06 21.17 -21.09
N VAL A 77 0.75 21.43 -19.98
CA VAL A 77 0.89 20.45 -18.88
C VAL A 77 -0.46 20.09 -18.26
N ARG A 78 -1.37 21.06 -18.13
CA ARG A 78 -2.72 20.80 -17.61
C ARG A 78 -3.45 19.79 -18.48
N GLU A 79 -3.42 19.97 -19.79
CA GLU A 79 -4.12 19.08 -20.73
C GLU A 79 -3.41 17.73 -20.88
N VAL A 80 -2.09 17.72 -21.01
CA VAL A 80 -1.28 16.49 -21.10
C VAL A 80 -1.40 15.63 -19.82
N SER A 81 -1.62 16.25 -18.66
CA SER A 81 -1.85 15.50 -17.41
C SER A 81 -3.10 14.61 -17.44
N VAL A 82 -4.08 14.94 -18.28
CA VAL A 82 -5.26 14.10 -18.50
C VAL A 82 -4.85 12.80 -19.20
N LEU A 83 -4.02 12.89 -20.23
CA LEU A 83 -3.48 11.74 -20.96
C LEU A 83 -2.58 10.86 -20.09
N GLU A 84 -1.75 11.47 -19.23
CA GLU A 84 -0.92 10.74 -18.27
C GLU A 84 -1.78 9.94 -17.28
N ARG A 85 -2.90 10.49 -16.81
CA ARG A 85 -3.84 9.76 -15.95
C ARG A 85 -4.52 8.60 -16.67
N LEU A 86 -4.82 8.76 -17.96
CA LEU A 86 -5.39 7.69 -18.79
C LEU A 86 -4.36 6.59 -19.10
N ASN A 87 -3.08 6.95 -19.26
CA ASN A 87 -1.99 6.02 -19.50
C ASN A 87 -0.73 6.44 -18.71
N PRO A 88 -0.62 6.01 -17.43
CA PRO A 88 0.49 6.38 -16.54
C PRO A 88 1.86 5.90 -17.01
N GLY A 89 1.91 4.96 -17.96
CA GLY A 89 3.16 4.46 -18.54
C GLY A 89 3.65 5.27 -19.74
N GLY A 90 2.87 6.22 -20.25
CA GLY A 90 3.20 7.01 -21.44
C GLY A 90 4.24 8.10 -21.21
N ALA A 91 4.39 8.56 -19.96
CA ALA A 91 5.31 9.63 -19.55
C ALA A 91 5.17 10.90 -20.40
N TYR A 92 3.95 11.27 -20.79
CA TYR A 92 3.71 12.36 -21.73
C TYR A 92 4.17 13.72 -21.22
N LEU A 93 4.07 13.97 -19.91
CA LEU A 93 4.57 15.19 -19.28
C LEU A 93 6.08 15.36 -19.44
N THR A 94 6.83 14.27 -19.58
CA THR A 94 8.29 14.34 -19.79
C THR A 94 8.66 14.79 -21.19
N ARG A 95 7.69 14.96 -22.09
CA ARG A 95 7.89 15.44 -23.47
C ARG A 95 7.70 16.95 -23.62
N VAL A 96 7.18 17.64 -22.61
CA VAL A 96 6.84 19.07 -22.68
C VAL A 96 7.99 19.90 -22.10
N HIS A 97 8.68 20.66 -22.95
CA HIS A 97 9.84 21.47 -22.57
C HIS A 97 9.74 22.91 -23.07
N ARG A 98 10.25 23.87 -22.28
CA ARG A 98 10.44 25.24 -22.75
C ARG A 98 11.62 25.30 -23.73
N LEU A 99 11.50 26.09 -24.80
CA LEU A 99 12.57 26.23 -25.79
C LEU A 99 13.87 26.74 -25.16
N ASN A 100 13.78 27.72 -24.25
CA ASN A 100 14.96 28.31 -23.62
C ASN A 100 15.69 27.36 -22.64
N HIS A 101 15.04 26.28 -22.22
CA HIS A 101 15.69 25.23 -21.43
C HIS A 101 16.88 24.62 -22.19
N PHE A 102 16.78 24.51 -23.52
CA PHE A 102 17.83 23.93 -24.34
C PHE A 102 18.98 24.91 -24.59
N ALA A 103 18.73 26.23 -24.60
CA ALA A 103 19.79 27.23 -24.74
C ALA A 103 20.82 27.10 -23.60
N ARG A 104 20.34 26.92 -22.35
CA ARG A 104 21.20 26.71 -21.17
C ARG A 104 21.96 25.39 -21.23
N ALA A 105 21.29 24.32 -21.66
CA ALA A 105 21.93 23.00 -21.78
C ALA A 105 23.08 23.00 -22.81
N GLY A 106 22.96 23.80 -23.87
CA GLY A 106 24.03 24.03 -24.84
C GLY A 106 25.16 24.93 -24.31
N GLN A 107 24.84 25.93 -23.48
CA GLN A 107 25.83 26.86 -22.92
C GLN A 107 26.77 26.24 -21.89
N LEU A 108 26.40 25.14 -21.22
CA LEU A 108 27.29 24.40 -20.32
C LEU A 108 28.56 23.85 -21.01
N VAL A 109 28.66 23.94 -22.33
CA VAL A 109 29.85 23.53 -23.11
C VAL A 109 30.75 24.73 -23.46
N LEU A 110 30.26 25.97 -23.37
CA LEU A 110 31.00 27.20 -23.70
C LEU A 110 31.19 28.04 -22.42
N HIS A 111 32.33 27.83 -21.76
CA HIS A 111 32.50 28.05 -20.33
C HIS A 111 32.64 29.49 -19.81
N ASP A 112 32.53 30.56 -20.62
CA ASP A 112 33.15 31.84 -20.21
C ASP A 112 32.27 33.07 -19.99
N ARG A 113 30.98 33.10 -20.37
CA ARG A 113 30.08 34.22 -19.98
C ARG A 113 28.64 33.75 -19.86
N CYS A 114 28.22 33.40 -18.64
CA CYS A 114 26.81 33.14 -18.30
C CYS A 114 26.02 34.45 -18.37
N LEU A 115 25.65 34.88 -19.57
CA LEU A 115 24.52 35.79 -19.73
C LEU A 115 23.31 35.10 -19.12
N LEU A 116 22.67 35.74 -18.15
CA LEU A 116 21.43 35.27 -17.52
C LEU A 116 20.32 35.24 -18.59
N VAL A 117 20.28 34.18 -19.38
CA VAL A 117 19.21 33.95 -20.34
C VAL A 117 17.94 33.69 -19.51
N ALA A 118 16.93 34.54 -19.69
CA ALA A 118 15.66 34.41 -19.01
C ALA A 118 15.06 33.01 -19.26
N ASP A 119 14.32 32.44 -18.31
CA ASP A 119 13.75 31.10 -18.50
C ASP A 119 12.63 31.05 -19.56
N ASP A 120 12.03 32.21 -19.83
CA ASP A 120 10.90 32.38 -20.74
C ASP A 120 11.28 33.28 -21.91
N ILE A 121 10.76 32.98 -23.10
CA ILE A 121 10.88 33.81 -24.28
C ILE A 121 9.65 34.72 -24.32
N PRO A 122 9.79 36.05 -24.17
CA PRO A 122 8.64 36.94 -24.10
C PRO A 122 7.92 37.04 -25.44
N ASP A 123 6.59 37.12 -25.40
CA ASP A 123 5.78 37.44 -26.57
C ASP A 123 6.08 38.88 -27.03
N PRO A 124 6.62 39.08 -28.25
CA PRO A 124 7.02 40.39 -28.73
C PRO A 124 5.83 41.31 -29.04
N PHE A 125 4.60 40.78 -29.02
CA PHE A 125 3.37 41.51 -29.31
C PHE A 125 2.56 41.87 -28.06
N TYR A 126 2.87 41.26 -26.92
CA TYR A 126 2.13 41.51 -25.69
C TYR A 126 2.61 42.78 -24.98
N GLY A 127 1.69 43.72 -24.71
CA GLY A 127 1.95 44.89 -23.86
C GLY A 127 2.77 46.02 -24.48
N VAL A 128 3.11 45.95 -25.79
CA VAL A 128 3.93 46.97 -26.45
C VAL A 128 3.09 48.01 -27.19
N LEU A 129 3.14 49.26 -26.74
CA LEU A 129 2.35 50.36 -27.31
C LEU A 129 3.05 51.11 -28.46
N ASN A 130 4.36 50.94 -28.65
CA ASN A 130 5.16 51.66 -29.65
C ASN A 130 5.79 50.70 -30.67
N ALA A 131 5.64 51.01 -31.96
CA ALA A 131 6.21 50.22 -33.07
C ALA A 131 7.73 50.01 -32.96
N ALA A 132 8.49 51.01 -32.51
CA ALA A 132 9.94 50.89 -32.35
C ALA A 132 10.32 49.90 -31.24
N ILE A 133 9.59 49.95 -30.10
CA ILE A 133 9.79 49.00 -28.99
C ILE A 133 9.36 47.59 -29.42
N ALA A 134 8.28 47.48 -30.19
CA ALA A 134 7.78 46.18 -30.68
C ALA A 134 8.80 45.53 -31.63
N GLN A 135 9.41 46.31 -32.52
CA GLN A 135 10.46 45.82 -33.40
C GLN A 135 11.73 45.40 -32.64
N ALA A 136 12.15 46.18 -31.63
CA ALA A 136 13.28 45.82 -30.78
C ALA A 136 13.00 44.53 -29.97
N SER A 137 11.80 44.41 -29.42
CA SER A 137 11.34 43.21 -28.71
C SER A 137 11.30 42.00 -29.64
N LEU A 138 10.76 42.14 -30.86
CA LEU A 138 10.76 41.09 -31.87
C LEU A 138 12.17 40.62 -32.23
N ARG A 139 13.12 41.53 -32.44
CA ARG A 139 14.53 41.18 -32.71
C ARG A 139 15.13 40.35 -31.58
N ARG A 140 14.89 40.78 -30.34
CA ARG A 140 15.34 40.05 -29.15
C ARG A 140 14.73 38.65 -29.09
N THR A 141 13.41 38.53 -29.25
CA THR A 141 12.71 37.24 -29.23
C THR A 141 13.25 36.30 -30.33
N VAL A 142 13.47 36.79 -31.54
CA VAL A 142 14.04 35.97 -32.63
C VAL A 142 15.45 35.48 -32.30
N HIS A 143 16.28 36.32 -31.67
CA HIS A 143 17.61 35.91 -31.20
C HIS A 143 17.52 34.81 -30.12
N GLU A 144 16.63 34.96 -29.14
CA GLU A 144 16.42 33.97 -28.08
C GLU A 144 15.89 32.64 -28.64
N ILE A 145 14.95 32.67 -29.59
CA ILE A 145 14.47 31.47 -30.31
C ILE A 145 15.63 30.79 -31.05
N ALA A 146 16.48 31.55 -31.74
CA ALA A 146 17.62 31.00 -32.47
C ALA A 146 18.60 30.29 -31.53
N LEU A 147 18.91 30.87 -30.38
CA LEU A 147 19.75 30.25 -29.34
C LEU A 147 19.12 28.97 -28.78
N GLY A 148 17.82 29.00 -28.48
CA GLY A 148 17.08 27.82 -28.02
C GLY A 148 17.09 26.68 -29.03
N CYS A 149 16.87 26.98 -30.32
CA CYS A 149 16.91 26.01 -31.41
C CYS A 149 18.30 25.38 -31.58
N ARG A 150 19.39 26.16 -31.45
CA ARG A 150 20.76 25.64 -31.48
C ARG A 150 21.02 24.69 -30.31
N GLY A 151 20.58 25.06 -29.10
CA GLY A 151 20.66 24.19 -27.93
C GLY A 151 19.87 22.89 -28.11
N LEU A 152 18.67 22.97 -28.68
CA LEU A 152 17.80 21.82 -28.95
C LEU A 152 18.47 20.87 -29.95
N LEU A 153 19.06 21.41 -31.02
CA LEU A 153 19.79 20.60 -32.01
C LEU A 153 20.96 19.83 -31.37
N SER A 154 21.76 20.49 -30.54
CA SER A 154 22.85 19.86 -29.79
C SER A 154 22.35 18.75 -28.86
N TYR A 155 21.22 18.97 -28.19
CA TYR A 155 20.58 17.95 -27.36
C TYR A 155 20.13 16.73 -28.19
N LEU A 156 19.51 16.94 -29.35
CA LEU A 156 19.09 15.85 -30.24
C LEU A 156 20.28 15.06 -30.80
N LEU A 157 21.36 15.72 -31.20
CA LEU A 157 22.60 15.05 -31.63
C LEU A 157 23.24 14.22 -30.50
N LYS A 158 23.18 14.73 -29.26
CA LYS A 158 23.63 13.99 -28.06
C LYS A 158 22.76 12.77 -27.78
N LEU A 159 21.44 12.88 -27.96
CA LEU A 159 20.55 11.73 -27.87
C LEU A 159 20.84 10.71 -28.98
N GLN A 160 21.04 11.16 -30.22
CA GLN A 160 21.37 10.28 -31.34
C GLN A 160 22.67 9.51 -31.10
N SER A 161 23.74 10.20 -30.72
CA SER A 161 25.02 9.57 -30.36
C SER A 161 24.92 8.63 -29.15
N SER A 162 24.08 8.97 -28.17
CA SER A 162 23.79 8.08 -27.04
C SER A 162 23.01 6.84 -27.46
N SER A 163 22.08 6.98 -28.41
CA SER A 163 21.26 5.89 -28.94
C SER A 163 22.02 4.96 -29.89
N SER A 164 23.00 5.48 -30.63
CA SER A 164 23.87 4.67 -31.50
C SER A 164 24.95 3.95 -30.69
N SER A 165 25.38 4.52 -29.57
CA SER A 165 26.22 3.79 -28.61
C SER A 165 25.40 2.65 -27.98
N HIS A 166 25.88 1.41 -28.14
CA HIS A 166 25.30 0.14 -27.70
C HIS A 166 25.10 -0.02 -26.17
N ARG A 167 24.61 1.01 -25.47
CA ARG A 167 24.39 0.96 -24.03
C ARG A 167 23.15 0.10 -23.74
N PRO A 168 23.28 -0.95 -22.91
CA PRO A 168 22.12 -1.72 -22.48
C PRO A 168 21.10 -0.80 -21.80
N LEU A 169 19.84 -0.86 -22.23
CA LEU A 169 18.74 -0.15 -21.58
C LEU A 169 18.53 -0.74 -20.19
N TRP A 170 18.98 -0.04 -19.16
CA TRP A 170 18.66 -0.36 -17.77
C TRP A 170 17.36 0.31 -17.39
N THR A 171 16.47 -0.41 -16.73
CA THR A 171 15.35 0.18 -15.99
C THR A 171 15.60 0.02 -14.50
N VAL A 172 15.52 1.12 -13.77
CA VAL A 172 15.53 1.06 -12.31
C VAL A 172 14.18 0.50 -11.86
N ARG A 173 14.20 -0.55 -11.04
CA ARG A 173 13.01 -1.13 -10.42
C ARG A 173 13.24 -1.26 -8.93
N GLU A 174 12.22 -0.97 -8.14
CA GLU A 174 12.25 -1.26 -6.72
C GLU A 174 11.99 -2.76 -6.52
N VAL A 175 12.95 -3.47 -5.92
CA VAL A 175 12.87 -4.91 -5.63
C VAL A 175 13.20 -5.11 -4.16
N GLY A 176 12.19 -5.43 -3.35
CA GLY A 176 12.35 -5.64 -1.91
C GLY A 176 12.85 -4.40 -1.16
N GLY A 177 12.38 -3.20 -1.53
CA GLY A 177 12.76 -1.93 -0.89
C GLY A 177 14.13 -1.39 -1.32
N ARG A 178 14.80 -2.03 -2.28
CA ARG A 178 16.05 -1.53 -2.89
C ARG A 178 15.86 -1.23 -4.36
N MET A 179 16.41 -0.10 -4.82
CA MET A 179 16.41 0.27 -6.24
C MET A 179 17.48 -0.54 -6.97
N VAL A 180 17.04 -1.47 -7.83
CA VAL A 180 17.91 -2.35 -8.62
C VAL A 180 17.82 -1.96 -10.09
N MET A 181 18.96 -1.78 -10.74
CA MET A 181 19.03 -1.60 -12.20
C MET A 181 18.82 -2.95 -12.89
N VAL A 182 17.66 -3.13 -13.52
CA VAL A 182 17.32 -4.32 -14.29
C VAL A 182 17.51 -4.03 -15.78
N ARG A 183 18.39 -4.79 -16.43
CA ARG A 183 18.60 -4.72 -17.88
C ARG A 183 17.31 -5.17 -18.60
N ARG A 184 16.77 -4.33 -19.49
CA ARG A 184 15.71 -4.76 -20.40
C ARG A 184 16.31 -5.72 -21.44
N PRO A 185 15.68 -6.88 -21.68
CA PRO A 185 16.08 -7.74 -22.78
C PRO A 185 15.91 -6.96 -24.08
N ARG A 186 16.94 -7.01 -24.93
CA ARG A 186 16.93 -6.36 -26.24
C ARG A 186 15.92 -7.06 -27.15
N PRO A 187 15.34 -6.36 -28.15
CA PRO A 187 14.51 -7.00 -29.18
C PRO A 187 15.23 -8.13 -29.96
N GLN A 188 16.56 -8.13 -29.93
CA GLN A 188 17.40 -9.17 -30.53
C GLN A 188 17.72 -10.33 -29.56
N ASP A 189 17.53 -10.13 -28.25
CA ASP A 189 17.74 -11.22 -27.30
C ASP A 189 16.66 -12.28 -27.59
N PRO A 190 17.01 -13.58 -27.69
CA PRO A 190 16.04 -14.63 -28.01
C PRO A 190 14.89 -14.67 -27.00
N ALA A 191 15.15 -14.27 -25.74
CA ALA A 191 14.16 -14.12 -24.69
C ALA A 191 13.06 -13.07 -24.96
N SER A 192 13.27 -12.17 -25.92
CA SER A 192 12.27 -11.18 -26.35
C SER A 192 11.38 -11.66 -27.49
N GLN A 193 11.76 -12.75 -28.18
CA GLN A 193 10.98 -13.29 -29.29
C GLN A 193 9.65 -13.87 -28.77
N ARG A 194 8.57 -13.59 -29.52
CA ARG A 194 7.23 -14.07 -29.18
C ARG A 194 7.23 -15.60 -29.19
N GLY A 195 6.80 -16.21 -28.09
CA GLY A 195 6.75 -17.67 -27.92
C GLY A 195 8.01 -18.29 -27.29
N TYR A 196 9.10 -17.54 -27.11
CA TYR A 196 10.33 -18.08 -26.46
C TYR A 196 10.02 -18.71 -25.09
N TRP A 197 9.26 -18.00 -24.26
CA TRP A 197 8.87 -18.45 -22.92
C TRP A 197 7.76 -19.50 -22.90
N SER A 198 7.18 -19.83 -24.05
CA SER A 198 6.15 -20.88 -24.15
C SER A 198 6.77 -22.29 -24.16
N SER A 199 8.07 -22.42 -24.41
CA SER A 199 8.77 -23.71 -24.30
C SER A 199 9.33 -23.88 -22.88
N PRO A 200 9.03 -25.00 -22.18
CA PRO A 200 9.60 -25.26 -20.86
C PRO A 200 11.13 -25.46 -20.92
N ASP A 201 11.69 -25.93 -22.04
CA ASP A 201 13.14 -26.07 -22.23
C ASP A 201 13.87 -24.72 -22.18
N ASN A 202 13.27 -23.69 -22.77
CA ASN A 202 13.83 -22.34 -22.73
C ASN A 202 13.78 -21.76 -21.31
N VAL A 203 12.71 -22.03 -20.57
CA VAL A 203 12.58 -21.63 -19.15
C VAL A 203 13.65 -22.34 -18.31
N GLN A 204 13.83 -23.65 -18.50
CA GLN A 204 14.87 -24.43 -17.83
C GLN A 204 16.26 -23.87 -18.14
N ARG A 205 16.57 -23.56 -19.40
CA ARG A 205 17.85 -22.99 -19.81
C ARG A 205 18.12 -21.63 -19.16
N GLU A 206 17.14 -20.74 -19.13
CA GLU A 206 17.27 -19.44 -18.47
C GLU A 206 17.39 -19.58 -16.94
N LEU A 207 16.71 -20.58 -16.35
CA LEU A 207 16.85 -20.92 -14.94
C LEU A 207 18.26 -21.42 -14.62
N SER A 208 18.84 -22.33 -15.41
CA SER A 208 20.23 -22.77 -15.29
C SER A 208 21.23 -21.62 -15.37
N LYS A 209 21.10 -20.74 -16.38
CA LYS A 209 21.96 -19.54 -16.50
C LYS A 209 21.82 -18.60 -15.30
N TRP A 210 20.63 -18.49 -14.74
CA TRP A 210 20.39 -17.68 -13.56
C TRP A 210 21.03 -18.31 -12.31
N MET A 211 20.85 -19.62 -12.11
CA MET A 211 21.44 -20.38 -10.99
C MET A 211 22.96 -20.35 -11.02
N GLU A 212 23.57 -20.47 -12.20
CA GLU A 212 25.02 -20.35 -12.38
C GLU A 212 25.53 -18.96 -11.96
N ARG A 213 24.83 -17.88 -12.36
CA ARG A 213 25.17 -16.51 -11.95
C ARG A 213 25.04 -16.29 -10.44
N GLN A 214 24.11 -16.98 -9.79
CA GLN A 214 23.91 -16.91 -8.33
C GLN A 214 24.75 -17.93 -7.56
N ARG A 215 25.55 -18.77 -8.23
CA ARG A 215 26.34 -19.86 -7.64
C ARG A 215 25.50 -20.86 -6.82
N MET A 216 24.27 -21.15 -7.26
CA MET A 216 23.38 -22.13 -6.62
C MET A 216 23.24 -23.37 -7.49
N ARG A 217 24.18 -24.31 -7.38
CA ARG A 217 24.21 -25.52 -8.22
C ARG A 217 23.46 -26.71 -7.63
N ASP A 218 23.35 -26.76 -6.30
CA ASP A 218 22.95 -27.99 -5.60
C ASP A 218 21.50 -27.98 -5.09
N ARG A 219 20.76 -26.87 -5.27
CA ARG A 219 19.35 -26.76 -4.87
C ARG A 219 18.55 -25.91 -5.86
N MET A 220 17.28 -26.25 -6.01
CA MET A 220 16.34 -25.45 -6.79
C MET A 220 16.05 -24.13 -6.06
N PRO A 221 16.22 -22.95 -6.67
CA PRO A 221 15.90 -21.68 -6.03
C PRO A 221 14.44 -21.60 -5.60
N THR A 222 14.20 -20.90 -4.50
CA THR A 222 12.86 -20.52 -4.08
C THR A 222 12.32 -19.41 -4.98
N GLN A 223 10.99 -19.32 -5.05
CA GLN A 223 10.35 -18.29 -5.84
C GLN A 223 10.65 -16.88 -5.31
N GLN A 224 10.88 -16.76 -4.00
CA GLN A 224 11.27 -15.51 -3.36
C GLN A 224 12.68 -15.08 -3.76
N GLU A 225 13.64 -16.01 -3.87
CA GLU A 225 15.00 -15.71 -4.36
C GLU A 225 14.98 -15.20 -5.81
N LEU A 226 14.20 -15.84 -6.69
CA LEU A 226 14.01 -15.35 -8.06
C LEU A 226 13.46 -13.92 -8.08
N ARG A 227 12.43 -13.63 -7.28
CA ARG A 227 11.83 -12.29 -7.20
C ARG A 227 12.78 -11.26 -6.60
N ARG A 228 13.50 -11.59 -5.53
CA ARG A 228 14.50 -10.73 -4.88
C ARG A 228 15.66 -10.38 -5.82
N SER A 229 16.04 -11.30 -6.71
CA SER A 229 17.07 -11.04 -7.74
C SER A 229 16.59 -10.21 -8.94
N GLY A 230 15.30 -9.83 -8.97
CA GLY A 230 14.70 -9.14 -10.12
C GLY A 230 14.31 -10.05 -11.29
N ALA A 231 14.48 -11.37 -11.17
CA ALA A 231 14.11 -12.38 -12.18
C ALA A 231 12.59 -12.68 -12.19
N ASN A 232 11.76 -11.64 -12.13
CA ASN A 232 10.30 -11.75 -12.02
C ASN A 232 9.67 -12.44 -13.24
N THR A 233 10.16 -12.14 -14.44
CA THR A 233 9.67 -12.78 -15.67
C THR A 233 9.93 -14.29 -15.64
N LEU A 234 11.13 -14.70 -15.24
CA LEU A 234 11.49 -16.11 -15.13
C LEU A 234 10.60 -16.80 -14.08
N SER A 235 10.41 -16.18 -12.92
CA SER A 235 9.51 -16.68 -11.87
C SER A 235 8.08 -16.90 -12.37
N ALA A 236 7.49 -15.92 -13.06
CA ALA A 236 6.13 -16.04 -13.59
C ALA A 236 6.00 -17.13 -14.68
N ARG A 237 7.05 -17.33 -15.47
CA ARG A 237 7.07 -18.38 -16.50
C ARG A 237 7.22 -19.77 -15.90
N ILE A 238 7.99 -19.93 -14.83
CA ILE A 238 8.05 -21.19 -14.08
C ILE A 238 6.66 -21.56 -13.55
N ASP A 239 5.91 -20.62 -12.97
CA ASP A 239 4.53 -20.87 -12.52
C ASP A 239 3.60 -21.30 -13.66
N SER A 240 3.75 -20.68 -14.84
CA SER A 240 2.94 -20.99 -16.02
C SER A 240 3.16 -22.42 -16.53
N HIS A 241 4.31 -23.03 -16.21
CA HIS A 241 4.70 -24.38 -16.62
C HIS A 241 4.61 -25.40 -15.48
N GLY A 242 3.78 -25.15 -14.47
CA GLY A 242 3.52 -26.09 -13.36
C GLY A 242 4.30 -25.80 -12.07
N GLY A 243 5.08 -24.72 -12.04
CA GLY A 243 5.79 -24.25 -10.85
C GLY A 243 7.16 -24.88 -10.64
N LEU A 244 7.86 -24.46 -9.58
CA LEU A 244 9.24 -24.86 -9.30
C LEU A 244 9.42 -26.36 -9.09
N ALA A 245 8.40 -27.07 -8.59
CA ALA A 245 8.46 -28.52 -8.36
C ALA A 245 8.69 -29.31 -9.66
N VAL A 246 7.99 -28.94 -10.74
CA VAL A 246 8.15 -29.59 -12.05
C VAL A 246 9.56 -29.41 -12.59
N PHE A 247 10.14 -28.22 -12.42
CA PHE A 247 11.53 -27.97 -12.83
C PHE A 247 12.54 -28.63 -11.89
N ALA A 248 12.25 -28.75 -10.59
CA ALA A 248 13.10 -29.43 -9.62
C ALA A 248 13.28 -30.91 -9.98
N GLU A 249 12.15 -31.59 -10.21
CA GLU A 249 12.13 -32.97 -10.69
C GLU A 249 12.86 -33.10 -12.03
N ARG A 250 12.54 -32.25 -13.00
CA ARG A 250 13.15 -32.29 -14.34
C ARG A 250 14.67 -32.04 -14.34
N MET A 251 15.17 -31.28 -13.38
CA MET A 251 16.59 -30.98 -13.22
C MET A 251 17.31 -31.91 -12.24
N GLY A 252 16.59 -32.82 -11.57
CA GLY A 252 17.15 -33.69 -10.53
C GLY A 252 17.67 -32.92 -9.32
N LEU A 253 17.05 -31.77 -8.99
CA LEU A 253 17.48 -30.91 -7.89
C LEU A 253 16.46 -30.92 -6.74
N PRO A 254 16.91 -30.91 -5.48
CA PRO A 254 16.00 -30.80 -4.34
C PRO A 254 15.37 -29.40 -4.26
N LEU A 255 14.11 -29.32 -3.86
CA LEU A 255 13.43 -28.05 -3.60
C LEU A 255 14.02 -27.39 -2.35
N ALA A 256 14.57 -26.18 -2.49
CA ALA A 256 15.18 -25.47 -1.35
C ALA A 256 14.22 -25.19 -0.19
N SER A 257 12.92 -25.10 -0.47
CA SER A 257 11.93 -24.76 0.56
C SER A 257 11.55 -25.92 1.47
N GLY A 258 12.01 -27.15 1.20
CA GLY A 258 11.48 -28.36 1.85
C GLY A 258 9.99 -28.63 1.61
N ARG A 259 9.28 -27.67 0.98
CA ARG A 259 7.86 -27.81 0.63
C ARG A 259 7.67 -28.96 -0.34
N ALA A 260 6.83 -29.88 0.08
CA ALA A 260 6.36 -30.97 -0.76
C ALA A 260 5.67 -30.45 -2.04
N PRO A 261 5.71 -31.22 -3.15
CA PRO A 261 5.16 -30.82 -4.43
C PRO A 261 3.66 -30.51 -4.37
N ASN A 262 3.17 -29.69 -5.31
CA ASN A 262 1.74 -29.39 -5.41
C ASN A 262 0.94 -30.69 -5.58
N GLY A 263 -0.01 -30.93 -4.68
CA GLY A 263 -0.81 -32.16 -4.66
C GLY A 263 -0.35 -33.21 -3.65
N HIS A 264 0.88 -33.12 -3.13
CA HIS A 264 1.38 -34.05 -2.08
C HIS A 264 0.43 -34.12 -0.87
N TRP A 265 -0.10 -32.97 -0.46
CA TRP A 265 -1.02 -32.86 0.67
C TRP A 265 -2.48 -33.15 0.34
N LEU A 266 -2.83 -33.45 -0.92
CA LEU A 266 -4.20 -33.86 -1.26
C LEU A 266 -4.49 -35.29 -0.79
N ASP A 267 -3.46 -36.12 -0.71
CA ASP A 267 -3.58 -37.45 -0.10
C ASP A 267 -3.53 -37.35 1.43
N PHE A 268 -4.52 -37.95 2.08
CA PHE A 268 -4.61 -37.94 3.54
C PHE A 268 -3.59 -38.89 4.16
N ASP A 269 -3.29 -40.02 3.51
CA ASP A 269 -2.39 -41.04 4.05
C ASP A 269 -0.97 -40.51 4.10
N THR A 270 -0.52 -39.84 3.04
CA THR A 270 0.75 -39.10 3.01
C THR A 270 0.84 -38.05 4.13
N LEU A 271 -0.22 -37.26 4.36
CA LEU A 271 -0.26 -36.29 5.47
C LEU A 271 -0.19 -36.98 6.84
N ALA A 272 -0.87 -38.12 6.99
CA ALA A 272 -0.93 -38.89 8.22
C ALA A 272 0.44 -39.48 8.59
N GLU A 273 1.16 -40.04 7.63
CA GLU A 273 2.50 -40.59 7.82
C GLU A 273 3.50 -39.50 8.24
N GLU A 274 3.51 -38.38 7.53
CA GLU A 274 4.38 -37.25 7.85
C GLU A 274 4.11 -36.64 9.23
N LEU A 275 2.83 -36.57 9.64
CA LEU A 275 2.46 -36.14 10.99
C LEU A 275 2.92 -37.13 12.07
N ARG A 276 2.86 -38.45 11.81
CA ARG A 276 3.37 -39.48 12.74
C ARG A 276 4.87 -39.36 12.90
N GLN A 277 5.61 -39.28 11.80
CA GLN A 277 7.06 -39.12 11.81
C GLN A 277 7.48 -37.85 12.57
N PHE A 278 6.78 -36.73 12.35
CA PHE A 278 7.06 -35.50 13.09
C PHE A 278 6.83 -35.65 14.60
N VAL A 279 5.75 -36.31 15.02
CA VAL A 279 5.45 -36.53 16.44
C VAL A 279 6.47 -37.48 17.08
N GLU A 280 6.87 -38.54 16.37
CA GLU A 280 7.90 -39.48 16.81
C GLU A 280 9.25 -38.78 17.01
N GLN A 281 9.68 -38.00 16.02
CA GLN A 281 10.90 -37.19 16.12
C GLN A 281 10.87 -36.23 17.32
N GLN A 282 9.75 -35.56 17.56
CA GLN A 282 9.58 -34.68 18.74
C GLN A 282 9.62 -35.44 20.06
N GLN A 283 9.14 -36.69 20.10
CA GLN A 283 9.23 -37.53 21.30
C GLN A 283 10.65 -38.02 21.55
N GLU A 284 11.41 -38.35 20.51
CA GLU A 284 12.82 -38.72 20.61
C GLU A 284 13.67 -37.55 21.11
N GLU A 285 13.47 -36.34 20.58
CA GLU A 285 14.14 -35.13 21.04
C GLU A 285 13.85 -34.86 22.53
N GLN A 286 12.59 -34.96 22.96
CA GLN A 286 12.21 -34.78 24.37
C GLN A 286 12.79 -35.86 25.29
N GLN A 287 12.89 -37.10 24.82
CA GLN A 287 13.53 -38.19 25.58
C GLN A 287 15.04 -37.95 25.73
N GLN A 288 15.71 -37.51 24.67
CA GLN A 288 17.14 -37.17 24.72
C GLN A 288 17.39 -35.99 25.67
N GLU A 289 16.53 -34.95 25.64
CA GLU A 289 16.61 -33.83 26.58
C GLU A 289 16.39 -34.27 28.03
N GLN A 290 15.41 -35.15 28.30
CA GLN A 290 15.16 -35.67 29.64
C GLN A 290 16.32 -36.53 30.16
N VAL A 291 16.90 -37.38 29.31
CA VAL A 291 18.08 -38.19 29.66
C VAL A 291 19.29 -37.29 29.92
N GLY A 292 19.45 -36.22 29.14
CA GLY A 292 20.46 -35.18 29.36
C GLY A 292 20.28 -34.47 30.70
N GLN A 293 19.05 -34.04 31.02
CA GLN A 293 18.72 -33.38 32.30
C GLN A 293 18.87 -34.30 33.50
N GLN A 294 18.45 -35.57 33.39
CA GLN A 294 18.66 -36.56 34.46
C GLN A 294 20.15 -36.84 34.67
N SER A 295 20.93 -36.96 33.61
CA SER A 295 22.39 -37.15 33.73
C SER A 295 23.07 -35.94 34.37
N GLN A 296 22.65 -34.72 34.05
CA GLN A 296 23.14 -33.50 34.72
C GLN A 296 22.72 -33.44 36.20
N ALA A 297 21.49 -33.81 36.53
CA ALA A 297 21.03 -33.84 37.91
C ALA A 297 21.78 -34.89 38.74
N VAL A 298 22.05 -36.08 38.18
CA VAL A 298 22.84 -37.13 38.83
C VAL A 298 24.29 -36.68 39.03
N ALA A 299 24.90 -36.01 38.04
CA ALA A 299 26.24 -35.45 38.19
C ALA A 299 26.30 -34.36 39.28
N GLN A 300 25.32 -33.45 39.32
CA GLN A 300 25.23 -32.41 40.36
C GLN A 300 24.99 -33.00 41.76
N GLN A 301 24.26 -34.10 41.87
CA GLN A 301 24.08 -34.81 43.14
C GLN A 301 25.34 -35.55 43.59
N ALA A 302 26.13 -36.08 42.67
CA ALA A 302 27.42 -36.71 42.98
C ALA A 302 28.43 -35.67 43.51
N ASP A 303 28.52 -34.51 42.88
CA ASP A 303 29.41 -33.42 43.34
C ASP A 303 28.97 -32.82 44.69
N ALA A 304 27.65 -32.76 44.96
CA ALA A 304 27.13 -32.29 46.24
C ALA A 304 27.35 -33.30 47.39
N ALA A 305 27.40 -34.61 47.09
CA ALA A 305 27.64 -35.66 48.08
C ALA A 305 29.10 -35.70 48.55
N GLU A 306 30.07 -35.30 47.72
CA GLU A 306 31.50 -35.22 48.12
C GLU A 306 31.80 -34.01 49.03
N ALA A 307 30.98 -32.96 49.01
CA ALA A 307 31.17 -31.78 49.85
C ALA A 307 30.47 -31.84 51.23
N GLY A 308 29.61 -32.85 51.47
CA GLY A 308 28.73 -32.91 52.65
C GLY A 308 29.11 -33.91 53.75
N SER A 309 30.20 -34.67 53.61
CA SER A 309 30.59 -35.68 54.60
C SER A 309 31.35 -35.08 55.79
N SER A 310 30.65 -34.35 56.66
CA SER A 310 31.06 -34.17 58.06
C SER A 310 29.85 -34.11 58.99
N GLU A 311 29.71 -35.17 59.79
CA GLU A 311 29.05 -35.24 61.10
C GLU A 311 27.56 -34.90 61.19
N SER A 312 26.70 -35.93 61.33
CA SER A 312 25.70 -35.94 62.41
C SER A 312 25.04 -37.31 62.54
N SER A 313 25.37 -38.02 63.62
CA SER A 313 24.66 -39.18 64.13
C SER A 313 23.35 -38.73 64.79
N GLY A 314 22.21 -39.31 64.39
CA GLY A 314 20.92 -38.96 65.01
C GLY A 314 19.76 -39.87 64.62
N ASN A 315 19.64 -40.97 65.36
CA ASN A 315 18.44 -41.78 65.65
C ASN A 315 17.06 -41.25 65.16
N GLY A 316 16.28 -42.13 64.51
CA GLY A 316 14.86 -41.85 64.24
C GLY A 316 14.13 -43.00 63.55
N GLN A 317 13.74 -44.01 64.34
CA GLN A 317 12.77 -45.03 63.94
C GLN A 317 11.42 -44.37 63.60
N GLY A 318 10.93 -44.60 62.38
CA GLY A 318 9.62 -44.14 61.93
C GLY A 318 8.98 -45.15 60.99
N SER A 319 8.39 -46.19 61.58
CA SER A 319 7.52 -47.16 60.92
C SER A 319 6.30 -46.43 60.34
N GLY A 320 6.11 -46.54 59.02
CA GLY A 320 5.04 -45.85 58.29
C GLY A 320 4.67 -46.59 57.02
N THR A 321 4.23 -47.84 57.17
CA THR A 321 3.54 -48.63 56.15
C THR A 321 2.23 -47.93 55.73
N THR A 322 2.23 -47.30 54.56
CA THR A 322 0.98 -46.93 53.86
C THR A 322 0.96 -47.55 52.48
N SER A 323 0.39 -48.75 52.44
CA SER A 323 0.05 -49.52 51.24
C SER A 323 -1.09 -48.83 50.50
N GLY A 324 -0.77 -47.85 49.66
CA GLY A 324 -1.69 -47.23 48.69
C GLY A 324 -1.62 -47.94 47.35
N SER A 325 -2.32 -49.07 47.22
CA SER A 325 -2.55 -49.78 45.95
C SER A 325 -3.34 -48.87 44.98
N SER A 326 -2.61 -48.03 44.27
CA SER A 326 -3.13 -47.21 43.18
C SER A 326 -3.09 -48.08 41.94
N SER A 327 -4.24 -48.62 41.54
CA SER A 327 -4.44 -49.37 40.31
C SER A 327 -3.89 -48.58 39.12
N ILE A 328 -2.70 -48.97 38.65
CA ILE A 328 -2.05 -48.46 37.44
C ILE A 328 -2.86 -49.00 36.26
N SER A 329 -4.00 -48.39 35.98
CA SER A 329 -4.65 -48.56 34.69
C SER A 329 -3.65 -48.07 33.64
N SER A 330 -3.19 -48.97 32.79
CA SER A 330 -2.31 -48.72 31.65
C SER A 330 -3.02 -47.80 30.64
N SER A 331 -3.16 -46.53 31.00
CA SER A 331 -3.62 -45.49 30.11
C SER A 331 -2.57 -45.37 29.03
N GLN A 332 -2.87 -45.89 27.85
CA GLN A 332 -2.01 -45.66 26.68
C GLN A 332 -1.77 -44.15 26.56
N PRO A 333 -0.53 -43.73 26.28
CA PRO A 333 -0.21 -42.32 26.14
C PRO A 333 -1.10 -41.74 25.04
N GLN A 334 -1.99 -40.82 25.42
CA GLN A 334 -2.83 -40.14 24.43
C GLN A 334 -1.94 -39.29 23.54
N ILE A 335 -1.84 -39.66 22.27
CA ILE A 335 -1.12 -38.88 21.26
C ILE A 335 -1.98 -37.66 20.92
N PHE A 336 -1.39 -36.47 21.00
CA PHE A 336 -2.04 -35.23 20.62
C PHE A 336 -1.50 -34.73 19.28
N LEU A 337 -2.39 -34.18 18.46
CA LEU A 337 -2.01 -33.51 17.22
C LEU A 337 -1.12 -32.28 17.55
N PRO A 338 0.04 -32.13 16.89
CA PRO A 338 0.90 -30.98 17.05
C PRO A 338 0.18 -29.65 16.83
N THR A 339 0.53 -28.65 17.63
CA THR A 339 0.00 -27.30 17.45
C THR A 339 0.62 -26.63 16.22
N GLN A 340 -0.05 -25.62 15.64
CA GLN A 340 0.52 -24.87 14.50
C GLN A 340 1.84 -24.18 14.88
N GLN A 341 2.08 -23.89 16.16
CA GLN A 341 3.31 -23.29 16.64
C GLN A 341 4.43 -24.33 16.68
N GLU A 342 4.17 -25.53 17.21
CA GLU A 342 5.11 -26.66 17.18
C GLU A 342 5.54 -27.01 15.75
N LEU A 343 4.58 -27.09 14.82
CA LEU A 343 4.88 -27.33 13.40
C LEU A 343 5.75 -26.24 12.78
N ARG A 344 5.59 -24.97 13.18
CA ARG A 344 6.47 -23.88 12.70
C ARG A 344 7.85 -23.94 13.34
N ALA A 345 7.91 -24.23 14.63
CA ALA A 345 9.17 -24.34 15.38
C ALA A 345 10.04 -25.47 14.82
N GLY A 346 9.43 -26.61 14.46
CA GLY A 346 10.11 -27.71 13.77
C GLY A 346 10.32 -27.50 12.26
N GLY A 347 10.10 -26.30 11.71
CA GLY A 347 10.28 -26.02 10.29
C GLY A 347 9.27 -26.67 9.34
N ARG A 348 8.29 -27.42 9.85
CA ARG A 348 7.25 -28.14 9.11
C ARG A 348 5.98 -27.30 8.89
N ALA A 349 6.15 -26.07 8.40
CA ALA A 349 5.02 -25.16 8.13
C ALA A 349 4.14 -25.63 6.95
N ASP A 350 4.66 -26.51 6.09
CA ASP A 350 3.96 -27.23 5.03
C ASP A 350 2.81 -28.10 5.55
N LEU A 351 3.01 -28.81 6.67
CA LEU A 351 1.98 -29.65 7.30
C LEU A 351 0.75 -28.85 7.73
N ILE A 352 0.91 -27.58 8.11
CA ILE A 352 -0.21 -26.69 8.45
C ILE A 352 -1.13 -26.50 7.23
N GLY A 353 -0.55 -26.41 6.03
CA GLY A 353 -1.30 -26.33 4.78
C GLY A 353 -2.09 -27.61 4.53
N GLY A 354 -1.45 -28.77 4.66
CA GLY A 354 -2.11 -30.07 4.54
C GLY A 354 -3.25 -30.25 5.54
N ILE A 355 -3.03 -29.90 6.82
CA ILE A 355 -4.07 -29.96 7.85
C ILE A 355 -5.29 -29.11 7.47
N ARG A 356 -5.09 -27.92 6.89
CA ARG A 356 -6.20 -27.06 6.44
C ARG A 356 -6.95 -27.65 5.24
N LEU A 357 -6.24 -28.27 4.29
CA LEU A 357 -6.85 -28.92 3.13
C LEU A 357 -7.78 -30.07 3.55
N HIS A 358 -7.44 -30.80 4.62
CA HIS A 358 -8.23 -31.92 5.15
C HIS A 358 -9.24 -31.52 6.23
N GLY A 359 -9.72 -30.27 6.22
CA GLY A 359 -10.79 -29.81 7.12
C GLY A 359 -10.34 -29.27 8.48
N GLY A 360 -9.04 -29.02 8.65
CA GLY A 360 -8.46 -28.43 9.86
C GLY A 360 -8.02 -29.46 10.91
N SER A 361 -7.41 -28.97 11.99
CA SER A 361 -6.80 -29.82 13.02
C SER A 361 -7.77 -30.77 13.71
N LEU A 362 -9.02 -30.35 13.94
CA LEU A 362 -10.05 -31.21 14.54
C LEU A 362 -10.43 -32.38 13.63
N ALA A 363 -10.60 -32.13 12.33
CA ALA A 363 -10.96 -33.18 11.37
C ALA A 363 -9.82 -34.19 11.19
N VAL A 364 -8.59 -33.69 11.04
CA VAL A 364 -7.40 -34.53 10.93
C VAL A 364 -7.17 -35.36 12.20
N ALA A 365 -7.25 -34.75 13.38
CA ALA A 365 -7.11 -35.47 14.64
C ALA A 365 -8.18 -36.54 14.83
N GLY A 366 -9.44 -36.23 14.50
CA GLY A 366 -10.53 -37.21 14.54
C GLY A 366 -10.29 -38.41 13.62
N ARG A 367 -9.71 -38.19 12.43
CA ARG A 367 -9.33 -39.26 11.51
C ARG A 367 -8.13 -40.08 11.98
N LEU A 368 -7.17 -39.46 12.67
CA LEU A 368 -5.99 -40.13 13.22
C LEU A 368 -6.24 -40.81 14.57
N GLY A 369 -7.40 -40.57 15.21
CA GLY A 369 -7.66 -41.01 16.58
C GLY A 369 -6.82 -40.24 17.62
N TRP A 370 -6.37 -39.04 17.28
CA TRP A 370 -5.53 -38.21 18.15
C TRP A 370 -6.35 -37.17 18.91
N GLY A 371 -5.88 -36.78 20.09
CA GLY A 371 -6.43 -35.64 20.82
C GLY A 371 -6.03 -34.32 20.16
N VAL A 372 -6.87 -33.28 20.24
CA VAL A 372 -6.44 -31.92 19.93
C VAL A 372 -6.21 -31.18 21.23
N ARG A 373 -5.03 -30.58 21.40
CA ARG A 373 -4.79 -29.62 22.48
C ARG A 373 -5.71 -28.43 22.24
N ARG A 374 -6.89 -28.45 22.87
CA ARG A 374 -7.66 -27.23 23.06
C ARG A 374 -6.83 -26.41 24.01
N GLY A 375 -6.02 -25.51 23.47
CA GLY A 375 -5.33 -24.52 24.31
C GLY A 375 -6.40 -23.92 25.19
N LYS A 376 -6.33 -24.18 26.50
CA LYS A 376 -7.12 -23.41 27.45
C LYS A 376 -6.73 -21.97 27.13
N LEU A 377 -7.70 -21.17 26.68
CA LEU A 377 -7.44 -19.74 26.56
C LEU A 377 -6.87 -19.32 27.91
N PRO A 378 -5.73 -18.60 27.94
CA PRO A 378 -5.21 -18.08 29.19
C PRO A 378 -6.36 -17.38 29.90
N SER A 379 -6.48 -17.60 31.21
CA SER A 379 -7.50 -16.92 32.00
C SER A 379 -7.35 -15.41 31.78
N GLU A 380 -8.45 -14.69 31.85
CA GLU A 380 -8.45 -13.23 31.71
C GLU A 380 -7.39 -12.58 32.60
N ALA A 381 -7.27 -13.05 33.84
CA ALA A 381 -6.23 -12.64 34.78
C ALA A 381 -4.80 -12.91 34.28
N ALA A 382 -4.53 -14.07 33.67
CA ALA A 382 -3.21 -14.38 33.12
C ALA A 382 -2.86 -13.47 31.93
N VAL A 383 -3.84 -13.14 31.08
CA VAL A 383 -3.65 -12.20 29.96
C VAL A 383 -3.37 -10.79 30.47
N VAL A 384 -4.11 -10.31 31.48
CA VAL A 384 -3.87 -9.00 32.12
C VAL A 384 -2.46 -8.95 32.72
N GLN A 385 -2.02 -9.99 33.40
CA GLN A 385 -0.70 -10.03 34.02
C GLN A 385 0.43 -10.00 32.97
N GLN A 386 0.30 -10.78 31.89
CA GLN A 386 1.26 -10.77 30.79
C GLN A 386 1.27 -9.44 30.01
N LEU A 387 0.14 -8.75 29.91
CA LEU A 387 0.06 -7.40 29.34
C LEU A 387 0.78 -6.37 30.22
N LEU A 388 0.62 -6.46 31.55
CA LEU A 388 1.33 -5.59 32.50
C LEU A 388 2.84 -5.77 32.40
N GLU A 389 3.31 -7.03 32.34
CA GLU A 389 4.73 -7.34 32.14
C GLU A 389 5.26 -6.74 30.83
N PHE A 390 4.50 -6.87 29.73
CA PHE A 390 4.87 -6.30 28.44
C PHE A 390 4.97 -4.76 28.46
N VAL A 391 3.99 -4.08 29.07
CA VAL A 391 4.03 -2.60 29.17
C VAL A 391 5.20 -2.16 30.05
N THR A 392 5.46 -2.87 31.14
CA THR A 392 6.56 -2.56 32.06
C THR A 392 7.92 -2.71 31.36
N ALA A 393 8.09 -3.77 30.57
CA ALA A 393 9.30 -4.00 29.77
C ALA A 393 9.52 -2.89 28.74
N GLN A 394 8.48 -2.47 28.00
CA GLN A 394 8.59 -1.35 27.06
C GLN A 394 8.97 -0.03 27.75
N GLN A 395 8.45 0.23 28.95
CA GLN A 395 8.83 1.42 29.71
C GLN A 395 10.31 1.38 30.14
N GLN A 396 10.81 0.21 30.52
CA GLN A 396 12.23 0.03 30.87
C GLN A 396 13.15 0.25 29.65
N GLU A 397 12.77 -0.25 28.47
CA GLU A 397 13.52 -0.02 27.23
C GLU A 397 13.55 1.48 26.87
N GLN A 398 12.43 2.18 26.97
CA GLN A 398 12.37 3.63 26.72
C GLN A 398 13.22 4.43 27.71
N GLN A 399 13.30 4.01 28.97
CA GLN A 399 14.17 4.63 29.97
C GLN A 399 15.67 4.40 29.68
N GLN A 400 16.03 3.24 29.11
CA GLN A 400 17.40 2.94 28.72
C GLN A 400 17.83 3.70 27.45
N GLU A 401 16.93 3.87 26.48
CA GLU A 401 17.22 4.59 25.24
C GLU A 401 17.17 6.12 25.41
N GLY A 402 16.47 6.63 26.44
CA GLY A 402 16.23 8.06 26.65
C GLY A 402 17.29 8.85 27.44
N SER A 403 18.44 8.26 27.83
CA SER A 403 19.35 8.89 28.81
C SER A 403 20.24 10.05 28.29
N VAL A 404 19.86 10.77 27.21
CA VAL A 404 20.69 11.85 26.61
C VAL A 404 19.99 13.22 26.54
N GLY A 405 18.85 13.41 27.20
CA GLY A 405 18.23 14.75 27.28
C GLY A 405 17.39 14.92 28.54
N GLU A 406 17.83 15.81 29.44
CA GLU A 406 17.14 16.21 30.68
C GLU A 406 15.87 17.04 30.40
N GLU A 407 14.88 16.48 29.72
CA GLU A 407 13.51 17.00 29.79
C GLU A 407 12.68 16.05 30.65
N GLU A 408 12.32 16.52 31.85
CA GLU A 408 11.36 15.86 32.75
C GLU A 408 10.04 15.64 32.02
N GLN A 409 9.87 14.46 31.41
CA GLN A 409 8.57 14.04 30.90
C GLN A 409 7.67 13.65 32.08
N PRO A 410 6.42 14.14 32.12
CA PRO A 410 5.48 13.79 33.17
C PRO A 410 5.23 12.28 33.15
N ALA A 411 5.16 11.67 34.34
CA ALA A 411 4.96 10.24 34.54
C ALA A 411 3.95 9.66 33.54
N ALA A 412 4.46 8.92 32.54
CA ALA A 412 3.65 8.41 31.45
C ALA A 412 2.58 7.46 32.01
N GLN A 413 1.31 7.85 31.90
CA GLN A 413 0.19 6.99 32.23
C GLN A 413 0.32 5.70 31.42
N LEU A 414 0.17 4.54 32.07
CA LEU A 414 0.23 3.22 31.42
C LEU A 414 -0.91 3.10 30.41
N ALA A 415 -0.67 3.52 29.17
CA ALA A 415 -1.60 3.34 28.07
C ALA A 415 -1.56 1.89 27.57
N MET A 416 -2.73 1.36 27.23
CA MET A 416 -2.88 0.01 26.70
C MET A 416 -2.14 -0.13 25.35
N PRO A 417 -1.24 -1.15 25.17
CA PRO A 417 -0.52 -1.35 23.92
C PRO A 417 -1.45 -1.65 22.76
N THR A 418 -1.29 -0.94 21.66
CA THR A 418 -2.03 -1.24 20.43
C THR A 418 -1.77 -2.69 19.98
N LEU A 419 -2.76 -3.33 19.32
CA LEU A 419 -2.59 -4.69 18.79
C LEU A 419 -1.37 -4.83 17.88
N ARG A 420 -1.01 -3.74 17.19
CA ARG A 420 0.19 -3.66 16.35
C ARG A 420 1.46 -3.69 17.20
N GLN A 421 1.54 -2.93 18.29
CA GLN A 421 2.68 -2.98 19.22
C GLN A 421 2.87 -4.37 19.84
N LEU A 422 1.78 -5.05 20.21
CA LEU A 422 1.86 -6.44 20.69
C LEU A 422 2.40 -7.39 19.61
N GLN A 423 2.01 -7.22 18.35
CA GLN A 423 2.52 -8.02 17.23
C GLN A 423 3.98 -7.71 16.91
N GLU A 424 4.37 -6.43 16.90
CA GLU A 424 5.74 -5.98 16.66
C GLU A 424 6.68 -6.43 17.79
N GLY A 425 6.19 -6.47 19.03
CA GLY A 425 6.89 -7.02 20.19
C GLY A 425 6.87 -8.55 20.30
N GLY A 426 6.47 -9.26 19.23
CA GLY A 426 6.48 -10.74 19.19
C GLY A 426 5.38 -11.43 20.00
N ARG A 427 4.46 -10.68 20.62
CA ARG A 427 3.35 -11.19 21.45
C ARG A 427 2.02 -11.26 20.67
N ALA A 428 2.06 -11.93 19.52
CA ALA A 428 0.86 -12.15 18.69
C ALA A 428 -0.19 -13.04 19.37
N ASP A 429 0.23 -13.86 20.33
CA ASP A 429 -0.60 -14.64 21.24
C ASP A 429 -1.48 -13.75 22.10
N LEU A 430 -0.91 -12.73 22.75
CA LEU A 430 -1.64 -11.74 23.56
C LEU A 430 -2.62 -10.94 22.72
N ALA A 431 -2.19 -10.47 21.54
CA ALA A 431 -3.08 -9.75 20.62
C ALA A 431 -4.31 -10.60 20.23
N THR A 432 -4.10 -11.91 20.01
CA THR A 432 -5.19 -12.85 19.71
C THR A 432 -6.08 -13.12 20.93
N ALA A 433 -5.49 -13.23 22.13
CA ALA A 433 -6.22 -13.43 23.37
C ALA A 433 -7.11 -12.23 23.69
N VAL A 434 -6.57 -11.00 23.59
CA VAL A 434 -7.31 -9.75 23.77
C VAL A 434 -8.49 -9.67 22.80
N LEU A 435 -8.27 -9.94 21.51
CA LEU A 435 -9.34 -9.96 20.52
C LEU A 435 -10.45 -10.98 20.82
N LYS A 436 -10.10 -12.14 21.37
CA LYS A 436 -11.07 -13.20 21.70
C LYS A 436 -11.82 -12.98 23.00
N LEU A 437 -11.21 -12.28 23.96
CA LEU A 437 -11.74 -12.09 25.31
C LEU A 437 -12.44 -10.74 25.54
N GLY A 438 -12.79 -10.01 24.47
CA GLY A 438 -13.58 -8.78 24.57
C GLY A 438 -12.96 -7.54 23.90
N GLY A 439 -11.76 -7.67 23.35
CA GLY A 439 -11.08 -6.62 22.60
C GLY A 439 -10.31 -5.63 23.46
N VAL A 440 -9.72 -4.65 22.79
CA VAL A 440 -8.84 -3.63 23.39
C VAL A 440 -9.49 -2.86 24.55
N PRO A 441 -10.76 -2.39 24.45
CA PRO A 441 -11.37 -1.58 25.51
C PRO A 441 -11.54 -2.33 26.84
N VAL A 442 -11.88 -3.62 26.79
CA VAL A 442 -12.06 -4.45 27.99
C VAL A 442 -10.74 -4.58 28.74
N PHE A 443 -9.66 -4.88 28.03
CA PHE A 443 -8.35 -5.02 28.65
C PHE A 443 -7.73 -3.69 29.08
N ALA A 444 -8.05 -2.58 28.41
CA ALA A 444 -7.66 -1.25 28.89
C ALA A 444 -8.28 -0.97 30.27
N HIS A 445 -9.58 -1.25 30.44
CA HIS A 445 -10.25 -1.10 31.73
C HIS A 445 -9.70 -2.05 32.80
N LEU A 446 -9.46 -3.33 32.47
CA LEU A 446 -8.87 -4.29 33.41
C LEU A 446 -7.46 -3.89 33.85
N LEU A 447 -6.65 -3.34 32.92
CA LEU A 447 -5.31 -2.82 33.24
C LEU A 447 -5.39 -1.62 34.18
N GLU A 448 -6.31 -0.68 33.94
CA GLU A 448 -6.54 0.46 34.82
C GLU A 448 -6.95 0.02 36.23
N VAL A 449 -7.90 -0.93 36.34
CA VAL A 449 -8.36 -1.45 37.63
C VAL A 449 -7.23 -2.16 38.38
N GLU A 450 -6.44 -3.00 37.70
CA GLU A 450 -5.31 -3.69 38.32
C GLU A 450 -4.20 -2.71 38.74
N GLN A 451 -3.98 -1.64 37.97
CA GLN A 451 -3.04 -0.58 38.34
C GLN A 451 -3.50 0.18 39.58
N GLN A 452 -4.78 0.56 39.66
CA GLN A 452 -5.35 1.17 40.86
C GLN A 452 -5.20 0.27 42.08
N ARG A 453 -5.42 -1.05 41.92
CA ARG A 453 -5.21 -2.03 42.99
C ARG A 453 -3.75 -2.04 43.48
N ARG A 454 -2.76 -2.02 42.57
CA ARG A 454 -1.33 -1.95 42.94
C ARG A 454 -0.98 -0.64 43.65
N GLN A 455 -1.52 0.49 43.21
CA GLN A 455 -1.31 1.79 43.87
C GLN A 455 -1.88 1.80 45.29
N GLN A 456 -3.06 1.22 45.51
CA GLN A 456 -3.65 1.09 46.85
C GLN A 456 -2.81 0.20 47.76
N VAL A 457 -2.36 -0.96 47.27
CA VAL A 457 -1.48 -1.86 48.04
C VAL A 457 -0.14 -1.18 48.37
N GLY A 458 0.45 -0.46 47.41
CA GLY A 458 1.68 0.30 47.61
C GLY A 458 1.52 1.43 48.64
N ALA A 459 0.41 2.18 48.58
CA ALA A 459 0.10 3.23 49.55
C ALA A 459 -0.14 2.66 50.95
N GLN A 460 -0.82 1.51 51.07
CA GLN A 460 -0.99 0.81 52.34
C GLN A 460 0.33 0.32 52.91
N ALA A 461 1.20 -0.25 52.07
CA ALA A 461 2.54 -0.69 52.49
C ALA A 461 3.40 0.49 52.96
N ALA A 462 3.39 1.61 52.21
CA ALA A 462 4.11 2.83 52.60
C ALA A 462 3.58 3.43 53.90
N ALA A 463 2.26 3.44 54.10
CA ALA A 463 1.64 3.89 55.35
C ALA A 463 2.00 2.99 56.53
N GLN A 464 2.01 1.66 56.36
CA GLN A 464 2.46 0.71 57.38
C GLN A 464 3.94 0.90 57.72
N GLN A 465 4.78 1.14 56.72
CA GLN A 465 6.21 1.37 56.92
C GLN A 465 6.47 2.70 57.65
N ALA A 466 5.73 3.76 57.32
CA ALA A 466 5.78 5.04 58.04
C ALA A 466 5.32 4.89 59.50
N GLN A 467 4.29 4.09 59.76
CA GLN A 467 3.84 3.77 61.12
C GLN A 467 4.89 2.97 61.91
N GLN A 468 5.57 2.01 61.28
CA GLN A 468 6.67 1.28 61.92
C GLN A 468 7.87 2.18 62.25
N GLN A 469 8.20 3.13 61.37
CA GLN A 469 9.28 4.10 61.62
C GLN A 469 8.94 5.05 62.78
N GLN A 470 7.68 5.49 62.90
CA GLN A 470 7.24 6.30 64.04
C GLN A 470 7.27 5.54 65.36
N GLN A 471 7.00 4.24 65.37
CA GLN A 471 7.09 3.41 66.57
C GLN A 471 8.54 3.12 67.00
N GLN A 472 9.50 3.13 66.09
CA GLN A 472 10.92 2.90 66.41
C GLN A 472 11.68 4.19 66.78
N GLY A 473 11.14 5.38 66.49
CA GLY A 473 11.75 6.68 66.82
C GLY A 473 11.37 7.27 68.19
N GLY A 474 10.52 6.60 68.97
CA GLY A 474 9.87 7.17 70.17
C GLY A 474 10.63 7.11 71.50
N ASP A 475 11.71 6.34 71.62
CA ASP A 475 12.39 6.10 72.92
C ASP A 475 13.68 6.91 73.15
N GLY A 476 13.96 7.93 72.32
CA GLY A 476 15.28 8.57 72.29
C GLY A 476 15.44 9.99 72.84
N GLN A 477 14.38 10.78 72.97
CA GLN A 477 14.54 12.24 73.21
C GLN A 477 13.40 12.83 74.07
N GLU A 478 13.32 12.40 75.33
CA GLU A 478 12.70 13.21 76.40
C GLU A 478 13.73 13.46 77.51
N ALA A 479 14.70 14.33 77.21
CA ALA A 479 15.39 15.13 78.22
C ALA A 479 15.97 16.37 77.54
N GLU A 480 15.72 17.54 78.14
CA GLU A 480 16.24 18.86 77.77
C GLU A 480 15.59 19.55 76.57
N ALA A 481 14.56 20.37 76.85
CA ALA A 481 14.68 21.82 76.76
C ALA A 481 13.33 22.50 77.03
N GLU A 482 13.10 22.82 78.30
CA GLU A 482 12.30 23.99 78.69
C GLU A 482 12.99 25.26 78.16
N ALA A 483 12.24 26.12 77.46
CA ALA A 483 12.10 27.56 77.75
C ALA A 483 11.66 28.36 76.50
N GLN A 484 10.81 29.36 76.77
CA GLN A 484 10.42 30.52 75.92
C GLN A 484 9.17 30.37 75.03
N GLN A 485 8.00 30.59 75.67
CA GLN A 485 7.07 31.74 75.45
C GLN A 485 7.00 32.33 74.01
N SER A 486 5.87 32.60 73.34
CA SER A 486 4.56 33.12 73.77
C SER A 486 3.50 32.99 72.63
N PRO A 487 2.21 33.37 72.87
CA PRO A 487 1.05 32.80 72.18
C PRO A 487 0.35 33.74 71.17
N GLN A 488 -0.45 33.17 70.26
CA GLN A 488 -1.70 33.78 69.81
C GLN A 488 -2.79 32.71 69.62
N ARG A 489 -3.84 32.85 70.44
CA ARG A 489 -5.14 32.18 70.34
C ARG A 489 -5.88 32.67 69.08
N ARG A 490 -6.48 31.76 68.33
CA ARG A 490 -7.78 32.02 67.68
C ARG A 490 -8.64 30.76 67.71
N PHE A 491 -9.69 30.83 68.53
CA PHE A 491 -10.83 29.92 68.55
C PHE A 491 -11.68 30.12 67.29
N VAL A 492 -12.04 29.05 66.60
CA VAL A 492 -13.32 28.93 65.87
C VAL A 492 -13.87 27.52 66.09
N LEU A 493 -15.20 27.49 66.28
CA LEU A 493 -16.06 26.46 66.83
C LEU A 493 -16.32 25.24 65.94
N HIS A 494 -16.77 24.18 66.63
CA HIS A 494 -17.52 23.03 66.16
C HIS A 494 -18.66 23.34 65.18
N GLU A 495 -18.86 22.45 64.21
CA GLU A 495 -20.12 21.87 63.71
C GLU A 495 -19.70 20.86 62.62
N GLY A 496 -20.32 19.72 62.33
CA GLY A 496 -21.54 19.08 62.79
C GLY A 496 -21.58 17.71 62.11
N ARG A 497 -22.05 16.73 62.86
CA ARG A 497 -22.29 15.33 62.51
C ARG A 497 -23.50 15.23 61.59
N GLN A 498 -23.42 14.52 60.46
CA GLN A 498 -24.57 13.82 59.88
C GLN A 498 -24.18 12.45 59.34
N HIS A 499 -24.70 11.42 60.01
CA HIS A 499 -24.95 10.09 59.50
C HIS A 499 -26.30 10.11 58.79
N GLU A 500 -26.37 9.69 57.54
CA GLU A 500 -27.47 8.94 56.91
C GLU A 500 -26.79 8.12 55.79
N GLY A 501 -27.00 6.83 55.56
CA GLY A 501 -28.17 6.02 55.81
C GLY A 501 -28.54 5.32 54.49
N ALA A 502 -28.96 4.07 54.59
CA ALA A 502 -29.68 3.27 53.57
C ALA A 502 -28.88 2.54 52.48
N ALA A 503 -28.73 1.25 52.75
CA ALA A 503 -28.62 0.18 51.78
C ALA A 503 -29.79 0.18 50.76
N HIS A 504 -29.52 -0.27 49.54
CA HIS A 504 -30.52 -0.96 48.73
C HIS A 504 -29.89 -2.12 47.94
N ILE A 505 -30.26 -3.30 48.39
CA ILE A 505 -30.16 -4.60 47.72
C ILE A 505 -31.12 -4.58 46.53
N LEU A 506 -30.63 -4.87 45.32
CA LEU A 506 -31.45 -5.38 44.22
C LEU A 506 -30.65 -6.42 43.43
N SER A 507 -30.90 -7.67 43.82
CA SER A 507 -30.64 -8.89 43.08
C SER A 507 -31.59 -9.00 41.88
N TYR A 508 -31.07 -9.45 40.73
CA TYR A 508 -31.87 -10.05 39.66
C TYR A 508 -31.20 -11.35 39.14
N PRO A 509 -31.99 -12.34 38.71
CA PRO A 509 -31.60 -13.74 38.60
C PRO A 509 -31.03 -14.11 37.21
N PRO A 510 -30.24 -15.20 37.10
CA PRO A 510 -29.91 -15.78 35.80
C PRO A 510 -31.08 -16.61 35.26
N GLY A 511 -31.57 -16.22 34.09
CA GLY A 511 -32.56 -16.97 33.31
C GLY A 511 -31.97 -18.26 32.75
N SER A 512 -32.53 -19.37 33.21
CA SER A 512 -32.48 -20.70 32.62
C SER A 512 -32.98 -20.68 31.18
N ILE A 513 -32.18 -21.19 30.23
CA ILE A 513 -32.68 -21.59 28.92
C ILE A 513 -32.49 -23.09 28.78
N THR A 514 -33.64 -23.72 28.58
CA THR A 514 -33.93 -25.12 28.53
C THR A 514 -33.27 -25.83 27.35
N SER A 515 -32.81 -27.04 27.65
CA SER A 515 -32.58 -28.14 26.74
C SER A 515 -33.81 -28.51 25.91
N GLY A 516 -33.58 -28.74 24.63
CA GLY A 516 -34.41 -29.54 23.72
C GLY A 516 -33.50 -29.92 22.55
N GLY A 517 -33.24 -31.18 22.21
CA GLY A 517 -34.04 -32.38 22.40
C GLY A 517 -34.58 -32.79 21.03
N SER A 518 -34.18 -34.00 20.59
CA SER A 518 -34.73 -34.81 19.50
C SER A 518 -34.25 -34.57 18.06
N GLY A 519 -33.89 -35.67 17.40
CA GLY A 519 -33.55 -35.73 15.98
C GLY A 519 -32.81 -36.99 15.52
N THR A 520 -33.03 -38.14 16.15
CA THR A 520 -32.60 -39.46 15.65
C THR A 520 -33.48 -39.90 14.48
N GLY A 521 -32.85 -40.39 13.40
CA GLY A 521 -33.54 -41.00 12.25
C GLY A 521 -32.56 -41.85 11.43
N PRO A 522 -32.83 -43.13 11.13
CA PRO A 522 -31.82 -44.10 10.70
C PRO A 522 -31.83 -44.40 9.18
N GLY A 523 -30.67 -44.87 8.69
CA GLY A 523 -30.49 -46.10 7.91
C GLY A 523 -31.17 -46.30 6.55
N ALA A 524 -30.38 -46.24 5.48
CA ALA A 524 -30.36 -47.14 4.30
C ALA A 524 -29.08 -46.78 3.48
N GLY A 525 -28.21 -47.65 2.96
CA GLY A 525 -28.34 -49.05 2.53
C GLY A 525 -28.21 -49.12 1.00
N GLY A 526 -27.11 -49.67 0.46
CA GLY A 526 -26.94 -50.07 -0.96
C GLY A 526 -25.83 -49.30 -1.70
N MET A 527 -24.63 -49.88 -1.89
CA MET A 527 -24.21 -50.82 -2.95
C MET A 527 -23.84 -50.20 -4.31
N ALA A 528 -22.52 -50.26 -4.56
CA ALA A 528 -21.85 -50.80 -5.74
C ALA A 528 -21.70 -49.99 -7.06
N SER A 529 -20.45 -50.05 -7.54
CA SER A 529 -19.96 -50.25 -8.92
C SER A 529 -19.88 -49.07 -9.90
N SER A 530 -18.61 -48.75 -10.22
CA SER A 530 -17.98 -48.47 -11.52
C SER A 530 -18.85 -48.21 -12.75
N LEU A 531 -18.48 -47.17 -13.52
CA LEU A 531 -17.97 -47.33 -14.87
C LEU A 531 -17.37 -46.01 -15.39
N ALA A 532 -16.25 -46.14 -16.09
CA ALA A 532 -15.57 -45.08 -16.82
C ALA A 532 -16.43 -44.55 -17.98
N GLY A 533 -16.30 -43.26 -18.28
CA GLY A 533 -16.96 -42.64 -19.43
C GLY A 533 -16.42 -41.24 -19.71
N SER A 534 -15.47 -41.17 -20.63
CA SER A 534 -15.06 -39.95 -21.35
C SER A 534 -16.30 -39.27 -21.96
N GLY A 535 -16.51 -37.98 -21.70
CA GLY A 535 -17.72 -37.28 -22.11
C GLY A 535 -17.56 -35.76 -22.14
N SER A 536 -17.36 -35.25 -23.35
CA SER A 536 -17.38 -33.84 -23.75
C SER A 536 -18.47 -33.00 -23.06
N SER A 537 -18.06 -31.89 -22.42
CA SER A 537 -18.94 -30.91 -21.76
C SER A 537 -19.91 -30.25 -22.75
N ARG A 538 -21.14 -30.78 -22.83
CA ARG A 538 -22.30 -30.04 -23.34
C ARG A 538 -22.80 -29.09 -22.25
N ARG A 539 -22.82 -27.79 -22.56
CA ARG A 539 -23.44 -26.74 -21.74
C ARG A 539 -24.93 -27.04 -21.57
N TRP A 540 -25.34 -27.36 -20.34
CA TRP A 540 -26.74 -27.30 -19.92
C TRP A 540 -27.11 -25.83 -19.73
N ALA A 541 -28.01 -25.34 -20.58
CA ALA A 541 -28.64 -24.04 -20.40
C ALA A 541 -29.85 -24.20 -19.47
N GLY A 542 -29.95 -23.33 -18.45
CA GLY A 542 -31.24 -22.71 -18.15
C GLY A 542 -32.03 -23.12 -16.90
N LEU A 543 -31.45 -23.68 -15.85
CA LEU A 543 -32.09 -23.66 -14.52
C LEU A 543 -31.20 -22.89 -13.54
N ALA A 544 -31.65 -21.69 -13.16
CA ALA A 544 -30.95 -20.87 -12.18
C ALA A 544 -30.88 -21.64 -10.86
N GLN A 545 -29.67 -21.92 -10.38
CA GLN A 545 -29.49 -22.56 -9.08
C GLN A 545 -30.10 -21.67 -7.99
N PRO A 546 -30.82 -22.25 -7.01
CA PRO A 546 -31.35 -21.47 -5.90
C PRO A 546 -30.19 -20.76 -5.17
N PRO A 547 -30.42 -19.53 -4.70
CA PRO A 547 -29.39 -18.77 -3.99
C PRO A 547 -28.90 -19.54 -2.77
N GLN A 548 -27.61 -19.46 -2.49
CA GLN A 548 -27.06 -20.05 -1.27
C GLN A 548 -27.70 -19.38 -0.04
N PRO A 549 -28.03 -20.12 1.03
CA PRO A 549 -28.71 -19.57 2.21
C PRO A 549 -27.93 -18.44 2.90
N ALA A 550 -26.60 -18.40 2.74
CA ALA A 550 -25.77 -17.30 3.23
C ALA A 550 -26.07 -15.97 2.50
N VAL A 551 -26.31 -16.01 1.19
CA VAL A 551 -26.64 -14.84 0.37
C VAL A 551 -28.00 -14.26 0.78
N VAL A 552 -28.96 -15.14 1.07
CA VAL A 552 -30.30 -14.76 1.53
C VAL A 552 -30.24 -14.00 2.85
N ARG A 553 -29.53 -14.53 3.86
CA ARG A 553 -29.40 -13.86 5.18
C ARG A 553 -28.69 -12.52 5.11
N VAL A 554 -27.63 -12.42 4.30
CA VAL A 554 -26.91 -11.16 4.09
C VAL A 554 -27.81 -10.16 3.36
N GLY A 555 -28.64 -10.63 2.43
CA GLY A 555 -29.60 -9.83 1.72
C GLY A 555 -30.71 -9.26 2.60
N GLU A 556 -31.31 -10.09 3.45
CA GLU A 556 -32.34 -9.66 4.43
C GLU A 556 -31.80 -8.60 5.39
N ALA A 557 -30.60 -8.82 5.95
CA ALA A 557 -29.97 -7.87 6.84
C ALA A 557 -29.62 -6.54 6.15
N LEU A 558 -29.29 -6.58 4.85
CA LEU A 558 -29.03 -5.38 4.05
C LEU A 558 -30.33 -4.61 3.75
N LEU A 559 -31.43 -5.32 3.43
CA LEU A 559 -32.73 -4.70 3.19
C LEU A 559 -33.28 -4.01 4.44
N GLN A 560 -33.19 -4.66 5.61
CA GLN A 560 -33.56 -4.05 6.89
C GLN A 560 -32.77 -2.77 7.16
N LEU A 561 -31.47 -2.76 6.83
CA LEU A 561 -30.63 -1.58 7.01
C LEU A 561 -31.00 -0.45 6.04
N ILE A 562 -31.30 -0.77 4.77
CA ILE A 562 -31.76 0.20 3.76
C ILE A 562 -33.06 0.86 4.21
N GLU A 563 -34.01 0.07 4.70
CA GLU A 563 -35.30 0.55 5.21
C GLU A 563 -35.11 1.43 6.46
N ALA A 564 -34.31 0.99 7.42
CA ALA A 564 -34.04 1.73 8.66
C ALA A 564 -33.32 3.07 8.43
N ARG A 565 -32.48 3.17 7.38
CA ARG A 565 -31.72 4.40 7.06
C ARG A 565 -32.40 5.28 6.01
N GLY A 566 -33.53 4.86 5.46
CA GLY A 566 -34.23 5.60 4.40
C GLY A 566 -33.41 5.73 3.11
N TRP A 567 -32.55 4.76 2.81
CA TRP A 567 -31.79 4.78 1.56
C TRP A 567 -32.73 4.43 0.39
N GLU A 568 -32.64 5.17 -0.72
CA GLU A 568 -33.48 5.00 -1.91
C GLU A 568 -33.28 3.65 -2.59
N ARG A 569 -33.86 2.56 -2.04
CA ARG A 569 -33.83 1.16 -2.51
C ARG A 569 -32.59 0.80 -3.38
N ARG A 570 -31.39 1.24 -2.97
CA ARG A 570 -30.13 1.05 -3.71
C ARG A 570 -29.13 0.34 -2.83
N VAL A 571 -28.19 -0.37 -3.44
CA VAL A 571 -27.13 -1.03 -2.67
C VAL A 571 -26.24 0.04 -2.04
N PRO A 572 -26.08 0.06 -0.71
CA PRO A 572 -25.26 1.03 -0.01
C PRO A 572 -23.78 0.90 -0.40
N THR A 573 -23.10 2.02 -0.49
CA THR A 573 -21.66 2.08 -0.71
C THR A 573 -20.90 1.56 0.52
N LYS A 574 -19.63 1.19 0.33
CA LYS A 574 -18.76 0.76 1.44
C LYS A 574 -18.73 1.81 2.56
N GLN A 575 -18.64 3.08 2.20
CA GLN A 575 -18.56 4.17 3.18
C GLN A 575 -19.86 4.28 3.97
N GLU A 576 -21.02 4.23 3.31
CA GLU A 576 -22.33 4.25 3.96
C GLU A 576 -22.53 3.07 4.94
N LEU A 577 -22.03 1.87 4.61
CA LEU A 577 -22.07 0.72 5.53
C LEU A 577 -21.15 0.92 6.75
N VAL A 578 -19.98 1.52 6.56
CA VAL A 578 -19.03 1.81 7.66
C VAL A 578 -19.59 2.92 8.56
N ASP A 579 -20.11 4.00 7.98
CA ASP A 579 -20.72 5.11 8.70
C ASP A 579 -22.00 4.67 9.44
N ALA A 580 -22.67 3.62 8.95
CA ALA A 580 -23.79 2.99 9.64
C ALA A 580 -23.37 2.07 10.80
N GLY A 581 -22.07 1.90 11.07
CA GLY A 581 -21.55 0.96 12.06
C GLY A 581 -21.67 -0.51 11.63
N ARG A 582 -21.93 -0.77 10.34
CA ARG A 582 -22.18 -2.10 9.77
C ARG A 582 -21.07 -2.56 8.83
N GLY A 583 -19.83 -2.42 9.27
CA GLY A 583 -18.66 -2.93 8.55
C GLY A 583 -18.66 -4.46 8.37
N ASP A 584 -19.37 -5.18 9.25
CA ASP A 584 -19.65 -6.62 9.17
C ASP A 584 -20.36 -6.99 7.86
N LEU A 585 -21.36 -6.20 7.44
CA LEU A 585 -22.10 -6.43 6.20
C LEU A 585 -21.21 -6.24 4.98
N HIS A 586 -20.32 -5.26 4.95
CA HIS A 586 -19.38 -5.10 3.84
C HIS A 586 -18.49 -6.35 3.67
N ALA A 587 -17.95 -6.89 4.77
CA ALA A 587 -17.17 -8.12 4.73
C ALA A 587 -18.02 -9.35 4.30
N ALA A 588 -19.27 -9.44 4.75
CA ALA A 588 -20.19 -10.50 4.34
C ALA A 588 -20.56 -10.42 2.85
N ILE A 589 -20.81 -9.22 2.31
CA ILE A 589 -21.08 -8.97 0.90
C ILE A 589 -19.88 -9.39 0.03
N ALA A 590 -18.66 -9.08 0.46
CA ALA A 590 -17.45 -9.51 -0.23
C ALA A 590 -17.33 -11.05 -0.30
N ARG A 591 -17.66 -11.75 0.79
CA ARG A 591 -17.71 -13.24 0.83
C ARG A 591 -18.80 -13.83 -0.05
N CYS A 592 -19.92 -13.11 -0.24
CA CYS A 592 -21.01 -13.50 -1.14
C CYS A 592 -20.74 -13.21 -2.63
N GLY A 593 -19.50 -12.87 -2.99
CA GLY A 593 -19.10 -12.62 -4.38
C GLY A 593 -19.22 -11.17 -4.83
N GLY A 594 -19.39 -10.22 -3.89
CA GLY A 594 -19.33 -8.78 -4.15
C GLY A 594 -20.71 -8.10 -4.20
N THR A 595 -20.68 -6.77 -4.15
CA THR A 595 -21.89 -5.91 -4.14
C THR A 595 -22.75 -6.07 -5.38
N GLN A 596 -22.15 -6.27 -6.56
CA GLN A 596 -22.88 -6.46 -7.81
C GLN A 596 -23.75 -7.73 -7.80
N LYS A 597 -23.18 -8.88 -7.41
CA LYS A 597 -23.94 -10.15 -7.36
C LYS A 597 -25.08 -10.10 -6.35
N LEU A 598 -24.86 -9.44 -5.21
CA LEU A 598 -25.90 -9.26 -4.22
C LEU A 598 -27.00 -8.31 -4.71
N ALA A 599 -26.64 -7.24 -5.43
CA ALA A 599 -27.59 -6.33 -6.06
C ALA A 599 -28.50 -7.05 -7.07
N GLU A 600 -27.90 -7.87 -7.93
CA GLU A 600 -28.63 -8.72 -8.90
C GLU A 600 -29.58 -9.69 -8.18
N HIS A 601 -29.13 -10.28 -7.07
CA HIS A 601 -29.96 -11.21 -6.30
C HIS A 601 -31.16 -10.52 -5.63
N LEU A 602 -30.97 -9.30 -5.11
CA LEU A 602 -31.99 -8.53 -4.42
C LEU A 602 -32.81 -7.62 -5.35
N GLN A 603 -32.51 -7.61 -6.65
CA GLN A 603 -33.11 -6.71 -7.63
C GLN A 603 -33.01 -5.22 -7.24
N LEU A 604 -31.90 -4.83 -6.60
CA LEU A 604 -31.64 -3.45 -6.21
C LEU A 604 -30.79 -2.75 -7.27
N PRO A 605 -31.06 -1.48 -7.63
CA PRO A 605 -30.17 -0.67 -8.46
C PRO A 605 -28.76 -0.60 -7.86
N TYR A 606 -27.78 -0.97 -8.69
CA TYR A 606 -26.36 -0.88 -8.38
C TYR A 606 -25.74 0.27 -9.18
N THR A 607 -25.42 1.36 -8.50
CA THR A 607 -24.60 2.43 -9.06
C THR A 607 -23.14 2.04 -8.86
N GLU A 608 -22.48 1.56 -9.92
CA GLU A 608 -21.05 1.28 -9.88
C GLU A 608 -20.32 2.59 -9.57
N THR A 609 -19.77 2.70 -8.35
CA THR A 609 -18.90 3.83 -8.00
C THR A 609 -17.72 3.77 -8.95
N ARG A 610 -17.59 4.78 -9.82
CA ARG A 610 -16.68 4.88 -10.98
C ARG A 610 -15.20 4.88 -10.59
N GLY A 611 -14.73 3.82 -9.93
CA GLY A 611 -13.33 3.59 -9.61
C GLY A 611 -12.69 2.50 -10.46
N ARG A 612 -13.46 1.70 -11.22
CA ARG A 612 -12.88 0.45 -11.75
C ARG A 612 -13.51 -0.21 -12.99
N ARG A 613 -14.05 0.50 -14.01
CA ARG A 613 -14.21 -0.06 -15.38
C ARG A 613 -14.72 0.93 -16.43
N GLY A 614 -13.81 1.68 -17.05
CA GLY A 614 -14.02 2.25 -18.38
C GLY A 614 -13.55 1.30 -19.49
N ARG A 615 -14.03 0.03 -19.53
CA ARG A 615 -13.45 -0.96 -20.48
C ARG A 615 -14.39 -1.95 -21.18
N GLN A 616 -15.72 -1.95 -20.96
CA GLN A 616 -16.58 -2.93 -21.66
C GLN A 616 -17.92 -2.40 -22.21
N ALA A 617 -18.28 -1.13 -22.01
CA ALA A 617 -19.59 -0.61 -22.44
C ALA A 617 -19.60 0.14 -23.79
N ARG A 618 -18.54 0.08 -24.61
CA ARG A 618 -18.48 0.80 -25.91
C ARG A 618 -18.45 -0.06 -27.17
N GLU A 619 -18.51 -1.39 -27.05
CA GLU A 619 -18.58 -2.31 -28.21
C GLU A 619 -20.00 -2.76 -28.57
N ALA A 620 -21.03 -2.38 -27.79
CA ALA A 620 -22.41 -2.78 -28.06
C ALA A 620 -23.29 -1.70 -28.74
N SER A 621 -22.73 -0.52 -29.07
CA SER A 621 -23.52 0.62 -29.58
C SER A 621 -23.06 1.20 -30.93
N SER A 622 -22.26 0.49 -31.74
CA SER A 622 -21.84 0.97 -33.07
C SER A 622 -22.18 0.05 -34.26
N ALA A 623 -22.92 -1.04 -34.08
CA ALA A 623 -23.40 -1.85 -35.20
C ALA A 623 -24.81 -1.43 -35.63
N GLY A 624 -24.93 -0.37 -36.44
CA GLY A 624 -26.23 -0.05 -37.04
C GLY A 624 -26.39 1.31 -37.69
N THR A 625 -25.60 1.67 -38.70
CA THR A 625 -26.09 2.50 -39.84
C THR A 625 -25.12 2.40 -41.02
N GLY A 626 -25.32 1.39 -41.87
CA GLY A 626 -24.75 1.37 -43.22
C GLY A 626 -25.70 2.12 -44.16
N VAL A 627 -25.30 3.30 -44.64
CA VAL A 627 -25.99 3.97 -45.75
C VAL A 627 -25.29 3.58 -47.04
N GLY A 628 -26.01 2.78 -47.84
CA GLY A 628 -25.63 2.39 -49.19
C GLY A 628 -25.73 3.57 -50.16
N SER A 629 -24.75 3.63 -51.04
CA SER A 629 -24.77 4.42 -52.26
C SER A 629 -25.85 3.88 -53.20
N SER A 630 -26.81 4.72 -53.60
CA SER A 630 -27.56 4.49 -54.83
C SER A 630 -28.05 5.80 -55.47
N SER A 631 -28.11 5.71 -56.78
CA SER A 631 -28.30 6.68 -57.85
C SER A 631 -29.72 7.21 -58.04
N GLY A 632 -29.82 8.34 -58.75
CA GLY A 632 -31.04 8.88 -59.40
C GLY A 632 -31.65 10.01 -58.57
N GLY A 633 -32.05 11.16 -59.10
CA GLY A 633 -32.38 11.57 -60.46
C GLY A 633 -33.56 12.55 -60.32
N GLY A 634 -33.46 13.72 -60.96
CA GLY A 634 -34.63 14.54 -61.31
C GLY A 634 -35.16 15.55 -60.28
N GLY A 635 -35.07 16.83 -60.64
CA GLY A 635 -36.29 17.60 -60.85
C GLY A 635 -36.79 18.57 -59.76
N ARG A 636 -36.65 19.85 -60.12
CA ARG A 636 -37.61 20.97 -59.93
C ARG A 636 -37.57 21.83 -58.66
N ALA A 637 -37.63 23.12 -58.98
CA ALA A 637 -37.69 24.31 -58.15
C ALA A 637 -39.08 24.58 -57.53
N ALA A 638 -39.09 25.26 -56.37
CA ALA A 638 -40.04 26.30 -55.94
C ALA A 638 -39.55 26.86 -54.57
N VAL A 639 -39.13 28.13 -54.46
CA VAL A 639 -39.92 29.34 -54.12
C VAL A 639 -40.26 29.49 -52.61
N ARG A 640 -39.58 30.50 -52.01
CA ARG A 640 -39.98 31.49 -50.98
C ARG A 640 -40.73 31.06 -49.70
N SER A 641 -40.18 31.49 -48.55
CA SER A 641 -40.74 32.54 -47.64
C SER A 641 -39.88 32.63 -46.36
N ARG A 642 -38.96 33.60 -46.21
CA ARG A 642 -39.13 34.90 -45.51
C ARG A 642 -40.19 34.91 -44.40
N LEU A 643 -39.73 34.94 -43.16
CA LEU A 643 -40.33 35.73 -42.09
C LEU A 643 -39.21 36.53 -41.41
N ARG A 644 -39.47 37.83 -41.25
CA ARG A 644 -38.57 38.88 -40.78
C ARG A 644 -39.37 39.70 -39.77
N LEU A 645 -38.64 40.27 -38.80
CA LEU A 645 -38.94 41.40 -37.89
C LEU A 645 -39.39 41.05 -36.46
N PRO A 646 -39.13 41.93 -35.45
CA PRO A 646 -38.47 43.26 -35.51
C PRO A 646 -37.28 43.45 -34.53
N PRO A 647 -36.47 44.52 -34.73
CA PRO A 647 -35.51 44.99 -33.73
C PRO A 647 -36.06 46.18 -32.92
N GLY A 648 -35.63 46.28 -31.66
CA GLY A 648 -35.50 47.57 -30.98
C GLY A 648 -35.97 47.64 -29.53
N VAL A 649 -35.15 48.37 -28.75
CA VAL A 649 -35.49 49.27 -27.63
C VAL A 649 -35.04 48.81 -26.21
N LEU A 650 -33.88 49.37 -25.84
CA LEU A 650 -33.45 49.94 -24.54
C LEU A 650 -33.14 49.03 -23.34
N ALA A 651 -31.86 49.02 -22.94
CA ALA A 651 -31.41 49.36 -21.57
C ALA A 651 -29.87 49.46 -21.53
N SER A 652 -29.37 50.68 -21.80
CA SER A 652 -28.09 51.19 -21.30
C SER A 652 -28.35 51.77 -19.89
N GLU A 653 -27.33 51.81 -19.03
CA GLU A 653 -27.31 52.36 -17.65
C GLU A 653 -27.51 51.36 -16.48
N ALA A 654 -26.53 50.47 -16.24
CA ALA A 654 -26.41 49.78 -14.94
C ALA A 654 -25.03 49.17 -14.58
N VAL A 655 -23.92 49.51 -15.25
CA VAL A 655 -22.60 48.88 -14.95
C VAL A 655 -21.47 49.88 -14.64
N GLU A 656 -21.74 51.19 -14.65
CA GLU A 656 -20.72 52.22 -14.41
C GLU A 656 -20.72 52.82 -12.99
N ALA A 657 -21.24 52.10 -11.99
CA ALA A 657 -21.33 52.59 -10.60
C ALA A 657 -20.57 51.72 -9.56
N ALA A 658 -19.79 50.71 -9.98
CA ALA A 658 -19.13 49.77 -9.05
C ALA A 658 -17.59 49.69 -9.21
N ARG A 659 -16.92 50.82 -9.53
CA ARG A 659 -15.45 50.86 -9.65
C ARG A 659 -14.75 51.98 -8.90
N ALA A 660 -15.39 52.54 -7.88
CA ALA A 660 -14.76 53.48 -6.95
C ALA A 660 -14.75 52.88 -5.54
N ARG A 661 -13.63 52.24 -5.17
CA ARG A 661 -13.11 52.05 -3.79
C ARG A 661 -12.07 50.92 -3.77
N LEU A 662 -10.84 51.23 -4.18
CA LEU A 662 -9.64 50.53 -3.71
C LEU A 662 -8.53 51.56 -3.49
N PRO A 663 -7.76 51.47 -2.39
CA PRO A 663 -6.74 52.45 -2.05
C PRO A 663 -5.54 52.36 -3.00
N VAL A 664 -5.12 53.52 -3.48
CA VAL A 664 -3.90 53.73 -4.28
C VAL A 664 -2.68 53.46 -3.40
N ALA A 665 -1.91 52.42 -3.72
CA ALA A 665 -0.62 52.18 -3.09
C ALA A 665 0.39 53.24 -3.57
N GLN A 666 0.99 53.95 -2.60
CA GLN A 666 2.00 54.97 -2.85
C GLN A 666 3.32 54.31 -3.30
N THR A 667 3.78 54.66 -4.50
CA THR A 667 5.15 54.35 -4.95
C THR A 667 6.17 55.22 -4.22
N PRO A 668 7.23 54.66 -3.61
CA PRO A 668 8.30 55.47 -3.02
C PRO A 668 9.14 56.13 -4.13
N LYS A 669 9.13 57.46 -4.16
CA LYS A 669 10.09 58.27 -4.94
C LYS A 669 11.39 58.40 -4.15
N GLY A 670 12.42 57.66 -4.58
CA GLY A 670 13.79 57.84 -4.11
C GLY A 670 14.74 58.12 -5.29
N PRO A 671 15.78 58.95 -5.12
CA PRO A 671 16.67 59.43 -6.19
C PRO A 671 17.65 58.38 -6.77
N ALA A 672 17.54 57.11 -6.39
CA ALA A 672 18.42 56.02 -6.87
C ALA A 672 17.96 55.36 -8.20
N SER A 673 16.88 55.84 -8.81
CA SER A 673 16.24 55.21 -9.99
C SER A 673 16.60 55.86 -11.35
N ARG A 674 17.59 56.76 -11.40
CA ARG A 674 17.96 57.48 -12.64
C ARG A 674 19.37 57.20 -13.19
N LEU A 675 20.09 56.21 -12.65
CA LEU A 675 21.47 55.91 -13.09
C LEU A 675 21.65 54.56 -13.81
N LEU A 676 20.60 53.77 -14.03
CA LEU A 676 20.72 52.46 -14.72
C LEU A 676 20.09 52.40 -16.12
N GLU A 677 19.44 53.47 -16.60
CA GLU A 677 18.79 53.47 -17.93
C GLU A 677 19.68 54.00 -19.07
N ARG A 678 20.91 54.45 -18.80
CA ARG A 678 21.74 55.15 -19.81
C ARG A 678 23.03 54.47 -20.25
N GLU A 679 23.47 53.38 -19.61
CA GLU A 679 24.73 52.70 -19.98
C GLU A 679 24.57 51.34 -20.69
N LEU A 680 23.36 50.80 -20.84
CA LEU A 680 23.16 49.47 -21.46
C LEU A 680 22.73 49.49 -22.94
N VAL A 681 22.65 50.66 -23.58
CA VAL A 681 22.03 50.79 -24.92
C VAL A 681 23.01 51.04 -26.07
N LEU A 682 24.33 51.22 -25.85
CA LEU A 682 25.22 51.67 -26.94
C LEU A 682 26.47 50.84 -27.29
N GLU A 683 26.83 49.74 -26.61
CA GLU A 683 28.10 49.05 -26.93
C GLU A 683 28.02 47.60 -27.45
N ALA A 684 26.83 47.04 -27.72
CA ALA A 684 26.70 45.65 -28.17
C ALA A 684 26.33 45.46 -29.65
N TYR A 685 26.48 46.49 -30.51
CA TYR A 685 26.01 46.44 -31.90
C TYR A 685 27.06 46.93 -32.92
N GLN A 686 28.25 46.31 -32.96
CA GLN A 686 29.12 46.48 -34.15
C GLN A 686 29.84 45.25 -34.68
N ASP A 687 29.81 44.07 -34.05
CA ASP A 687 30.46 42.91 -34.67
C ASP A 687 29.60 41.64 -34.58
N THR A 688 29.05 41.24 -35.73
CA THR A 688 28.84 39.83 -36.12
C THR A 688 28.28 39.77 -37.55
N THR A 689 29.10 40.13 -38.53
CA THR A 689 28.99 39.54 -39.86
C THR A 689 29.60 38.13 -39.82
N PHE A 690 28.80 37.13 -39.46
CA PHE A 690 29.04 35.73 -39.83
C PHE A 690 27.68 35.04 -39.94
N VAL A 691 27.22 34.94 -41.19
CA VAL A 691 26.02 34.21 -41.62
C VAL A 691 26.37 32.74 -41.80
#